data_AF-A0A2G9G535-F1
#
_entry.id   AF-A0A2G9G535-F1
#
_cell.length_a   1.000
_cell.length_b   1.000
_cell.length_c   1.000
_cell.angle_alpha   90.00
_cell.angle_beta   90.00
_cell.angle_gamma   90.00
#
_symmetry.space_group_name_H-M   'P 1'
#
loop_
_entity.id
_entity.type
_entity.pdbx_description
1 polymer ?
#
loop_
_entity_poly.entity_id
_entity_poly.type
_entity_poly.pdbx_seq_one_letter_code
_entity_poly.pdbx_strand_id
1 'polypeptide(L)'
;MTYGRFVPIISDKYVDKDFGTGVLKISPGHDHNDYLLARKLGLPILNVMNKDGTLNEVAGLYCGLDRFEARKKLWSDLEETGLAVKKEAYTLRVPRSQRGGEIIEPLVSKQWFVTMEPLAEKALQAVEKGELNIMPERFEKIYNHWLSNIKDWCISRQLWWGHRIPVWYIVGKDCEEEYIVARSPEEAFEKAREKYGNNVEIYQDPDVLDTWFSSALWPFSTLGWPDAAAEDLKKFYPTSVLETGHDILFFWVARMVMMGLEFTGKVPFSNVYLHGLIRDSQGRKMSKTLGNVIDPLDTIKEYGTDALRFTLSLGTAGQDLNFSTERLSSNKAFTNKLWNAGKFVLQNLPRQSDSSAWKALQDFKFDNKESVFQLPLPECWVVSKLHMLIDDVTMSYDKFFFGDVAREIYDFFWADFADWYIEASKARLYHSGGGSVASVAQAVLLYVFENILKLLHPFMPFVTEELWQSLPNRQEALIISAWPQTGLPRQAESMKKFENLQALTRAIRNARAEYSVEPARRISASVVANSEVLQYISNEKEVLALLSRLDLENVIFTESPPGDANQSVHLVASEGLEAYLPLADMVDISAEVQRLSKRLAKMQSEYDALMARLSSSSFVEKAPEDIVRGVREKAAEAEEKLTLTKNRLAFLQSTVLVSN
;
A
#
# COMPACT_ATOMS: atom_id res chain seq x y z
N MET A 1 42.35 45.66 -6.98
CA MET A 1 41.64 44.42 -6.57
C MET A 1 42.38 43.13 -6.90
N THR A 2 43.08 42.98 -8.04
CA THR A 2 43.76 41.72 -8.41
C THR A 2 45.23 41.59 -7.98
N TYR A 3 45.79 42.60 -7.31
CA TYR A 3 47.22 42.65 -6.93
C TYR A 3 48.21 42.33 -8.08
N GLY A 4 47.86 42.73 -9.32
CA GLY A 4 48.70 42.48 -10.49
C GLY A 4 48.60 41.07 -11.06
N ARG A 5 47.65 40.24 -10.57
CA ARG A 5 47.41 38.91 -11.12
C ARG A 5 46.65 38.98 -12.44
N PHE A 6 47.18 38.31 -13.46
CA PHE A 6 46.53 38.11 -14.75
C PHE A 6 45.84 36.75 -14.80
N VAL A 7 44.61 36.71 -15.32
CA VAL A 7 43.82 35.49 -15.50
C VAL A 7 43.81 35.15 -16.99
N PRO A 8 44.17 33.92 -17.40
CA PRO A 8 44.15 33.54 -18.81
C PRO A 8 42.70 33.43 -19.32
N ILE A 9 42.49 33.80 -20.58
CA ILE A 9 41.23 33.54 -21.29
C ILE A 9 41.39 32.22 -22.03
N ILE A 10 40.49 31.28 -21.76
CA ILE A 10 40.50 29.95 -22.37
C ILE A 10 39.14 29.65 -23.00
N SER A 11 39.14 28.80 -24.03
CA SER A 11 37.92 28.30 -24.66
C SER A 11 37.66 26.85 -24.25
N ASP A 12 36.47 26.54 -23.76
CA ASP A 12 36.02 25.17 -23.50
C ASP A 12 34.55 25.01 -23.91
N LYS A 13 34.15 23.79 -24.29
CA LYS A 13 32.77 23.45 -24.68
C LYS A 13 31.79 23.44 -23.50
N TYR A 14 32.31 23.44 -22.27
CA TYR A 14 31.53 23.56 -21.05
C TYR A 14 30.77 24.90 -20.93
N VAL A 15 31.23 25.95 -21.63
CA VAL A 15 30.63 27.28 -21.57
C VAL A 15 29.36 27.36 -22.42
N ASP A 16 28.25 27.75 -21.81
CA ASP A 16 27.04 28.16 -22.53
C ASP A 16 27.22 29.58 -23.09
N LYS A 17 27.19 29.70 -24.41
CA LYS A 17 27.41 30.95 -25.13
C LYS A 17 26.21 31.90 -25.03
N ASP A 18 25.02 31.35 -24.84
CA ASP A 18 23.77 32.10 -24.80
C ASP A 18 23.44 32.59 -23.38
N PHE A 19 24.14 32.05 -22.37
CA PHE A 19 23.98 32.45 -20.97
C PHE A 19 24.86 33.65 -20.59
N GLY A 20 24.24 34.69 -20.02
CA GLY A 20 24.95 35.87 -19.54
C GLY A 20 25.69 36.60 -20.65
N THR A 21 27.02 36.67 -20.56
CA THR A 21 27.89 37.30 -21.57
C THR A 21 28.52 36.29 -22.53
N GLY A 22 28.24 34.99 -22.39
CA GLY A 22 28.95 33.92 -23.08
C GLY A 22 30.39 33.69 -22.57
N VAL A 23 30.76 34.31 -21.44
CA VAL A 23 32.05 34.14 -20.75
C VAL A 23 31.78 33.94 -19.26
N LEU A 24 32.30 32.87 -18.65
CA LEU A 24 32.19 32.63 -17.20
C LEU A 24 33.54 32.73 -16.47
N LYS A 25 33.47 33.01 -15.17
CA LYS A 25 34.63 32.92 -14.28
C LYS A 25 34.88 31.46 -13.91
N ILE A 26 36.15 31.06 -13.79
CA ILE A 26 36.54 29.73 -13.32
C ILE A 26 37.20 29.89 -11.94
N SER A 27 36.64 29.25 -10.91
CA SER A 27 37.04 29.34 -9.50
C SER A 27 37.29 27.94 -8.91
N PRO A 28 38.39 27.25 -9.27
CA PRO A 28 38.56 25.81 -9.03
C PRO A 28 38.56 25.37 -7.56
N GLY A 29 38.87 26.27 -6.63
CA GLY A 29 38.82 25.97 -5.19
C GLY A 29 37.40 25.90 -4.62
N HIS A 30 36.39 26.37 -5.37
CA HIS A 30 35.05 26.68 -4.86
C HIS A 30 33.90 26.29 -5.80
N ASP A 31 34.17 25.58 -6.89
CA ASP A 31 33.14 24.98 -7.73
C ASP A 31 33.64 23.64 -8.30
N HIS A 32 32.76 22.64 -8.35
CA HIS A 32 33.13 21.28 -8.75
C HIS A 32 33.48 21.18 -10.24
N ASN A 33 32.75 21.86 -11.12
CA ASN A 33 33.01 21.82 -12.54
C ASN A 33 34.28 22.60 -12.87
N ASP A 34 34.48 23.74 -12.22
CA ASP A 34 35.70 24.54 -12.33
C ASP A 34 36.93 23.76 -11.83
N TYR A 35 36.78 22.99 -10.75
CA TYR A 35 37.83 22.09 -10.24
C TYR A 35 38.22 21.05 -11.29
N LEU A 36 37.25 20.35 -11.88
CA LEU A 36 37.51 19.32 -12.90
C LEU A 36 38.16 19.92 -14.15
N LEU A 37 37.66 21.06 -14.61
CA LEU A 37 38.22 21.79 -15.75
C LEU A 37 39.65 22.25 -15.47
N ALA A 38 39.91 22.77 -14.28
CA ALA A 38 41.25 23.17 -13.87
C ALA A 38 42.21 22.00 -13.80
N ARG A 39 41.79 20.85 -13.27
CA ARG A 39 42.61 19.62 -13.27
C ARG A 39 42.92 19.16 -14.68
N LYS A 40 41.94 19.18 -15.59
CA LYS A 40 42.11 18.82 -17.01
C LYS A 40 43.11 19.73 -17.74
N LEU A 41 43.08 21.03 -17.44
CA LEU A 41 43.90 22.04 -18.13
C LEU A 41 45.18 22.43 -17.38
N GLY A 42 45.42 21.85 -16.19
CA GLY A 42 46.58 22.18 -15.36
C GLY A 42 46.52 23.60 -14.75
N LEU A 43 45.32 24.14 -14.50
CA LEU A 43 45.16 25.47 -13.90
C LEU A 43 45.42 25.43 -12.38
N PRO A 44 45.97 26.51 -11.80
CA PRO A 44 46.19 26.60 -10.36
C PRO A 44 44.87 26.59 -9.59
N ILE A 45 44.80 25.77 -8.55
CA ILE A 45 43.64 25.65 -7.67
C ILE A 45 43.92 26.51 -6.44
N LEU A 46 43.10 27.54 -6.24
CA LEU A 46 43.23 28.45 -5.11
C LEU A 46 41.99 28.41 -4.25
N ASN A 47 42.21 28.16 -2.97
CA ASN A 47 41.19 28.24 -1.94
C ASN A 47 41.29 29.60 -1.23
N VAL A 48 40.23 30.40 -1.30
CA VAL A 48 40.13 31.71 -0.64
C VAL A 48 39.42 31.65 0.71
N MET A 49 38.94 30.48 1.15
CA MET A 49 38.08 30.34 2.33
C MET A 49 38.70 29.43 3.40
N ASN A 50 38.55 29.82 4.65
CA ASN A 50 38.80 28.99 5.82
C ASN A 50 37.62 28.04 6.09
N LYS A 51 37.81 27.05 6.96
CA LYS A 51 36.77 26.06 7.28
C LYS A 51 35.53 26.65 7.97
N ASP A 52 35.67 27.82 8.60
CA ASP A 52 34.58 28.55 9.27
C ASP A 52 33.79 29.46 8.32
N GLY A 53 34.15 29.52 7.04
CA GLY A 53 33.50 30.37 6.04
C GLY A 53 34.06 31.79 5.94
N THR A 54 35.08 32.13 6.74
CA THR A 54 35.80 33.40 6.59
C THR A 54 36.80 33.34 5.44
N LEU A 55 37.15 34.48 4.86
CA LEU A 55 38.15 34.55 3.79
C LEU A 55 39.58 34.58 4.36
N ASN A 56 40.50 33.88 3.69
CA ASN A 56 41.91 33.80 4.07
C ASN A 56 42.78 34.82 3.31
N GLU A 57 44.10 34.75 3.49
CA GLU A 57 45.06 35.69 2.90
C GLU A 57 45.03 35.74 1.37
N VAL A 58 44.61 34.65 0.71
CA VAL A 58 44.48 34.57 -0.76
C VAL A 58 43.41 35.56 -1.27
N ALA A 59 42.44 35.93 -0.43
CA ALA A 59 41.41 36.92 -0.75
C ALA A 59 41.90 38.38 -0.68
N GLY A 60 43.14 38.62 -0.21
CA GLY A 60 43.75 39.95 -0.14
C GLY A 60 42.95 40.93 0.72
N LEU A 61 42.40 42.00 0.12
CA LEU A 61 41.68 43.08 0.82
C LEU A 61 40.48 42.60 1.64
N TYR A 62 39.95 41.41 1.33
CA TYR A 62 38.79 40.83 2.00
C TYR A 62 39.15 39.76 3.04
N CYS A 63 40.45 39.54 3.29
CA CYS A 63 40.92 38.61 4.31
C CYS A 63 40.29 38.92 5.68
N GLY A 64 39.85 37.88 6.37
CA GLY A 64 39.21 37.94 7.70
C GLY A 64 37.71 38.22 7.69
N LEU A 65 37.10 38.59 6.55
CA LEU A 65 35.65 38.82 6.47
C LEU A 65 34.88 37.51 6.32
N ASP A 66 33.65 37.47 6.85
CA ASP A 66 32.69 36.41 6.50
C ASP A 66 32.34 36.50 5.01
N ARG A 67 32.14 35.34 4.36
CA ARG A 67 31.87 35.24 2.92
C ARG A 67 30.68 36.08 2.43
N PHE A 68 29.62 36.26 3.22
CA PHE A 68 28.46 37.05 2.80
C PHE A 68 28.73 38.54 2.94
N GLU A 69 29.46 38.94 3.99
CA GLU A 69 29.92 40.31 4.17
C GLU A 69 30.92 40.70 3.08
N ALA A 70 31.89 39.82 2.81
CA ALA A 70 32.85 39.99 1.73
C ALA A 70 32.15 40.13 0.37
N ARG A 71 31.11 39.34 0.10
CA ARG A 71 30.32 39.47 -1.14
C ARG A 71 29.66 40.85 -1.28
N LYS A 72 29.08 41.38 -0.20
CA LYS A 72 28.47 42.72 -0.20
C LYS A 72 29.51 43.81 -0.40
N LYS A 73 30.63 43.73 0.32
CA LYS A 73 31.73 44.69 0.24
C LYS A 73 32.38 44.70 -1.14
N LEU A 74 32.71 43.52 -1.67
CA LEU A 74 33.26 43.36 -3.02
C LEU A 74 32.35 44.00 -4.07
N TRP A 75 31.04 43.83 -3.94
CA TRP A 75 30.10 44.46 -4.86
C TRP A 75 30.13 45.99 -4.77
N SER A 76 30.14 46.56 -3.56
CA SER A 76 30.29 48.01 -3.35
C SER A 76 31.58 48.54 -3.97
N ASP A 77 32.70 47.87 -3.74
CA ASP A 77 34.00 48.27 -4.29
C ASP A 77 34.01 48.21 -5.83
N LEU A 78 33.33 47.23 -6.43
CA LEU A 78 33.17 47.13 -7.89
C LEU A 78 32.32 48.28 -8.46
N GLU A 79 31.28 48.71 -7.75
CA GLU A 79 30.46 49.87 -8.12
C GLU A 79 31.28 51.18 -8.01
N GLU A 80 31.98 51.38 -6.88
CA GLU A 80 32.81 52.57 -6.63
C GLU A 80 33.97 52.71 -7.62
N THR A 81 34.55 51.59 -8.07
CA THR A 81 35.64 51.59 -9.05
C THR A 81 35.18 51.54 -10.50
N GLY A 82 33.88 51.54 -10.76
CA GLY A 82 33.31 51.50 -12.11
C GLY A 82 33.53 50.19 -12.88
N LEU A 83 33.86 49.09 -12.16
CA LEU A 83 34.02 47.76 -12.76
C LEU A 83 32.71 46.96 -12.81
N ALA A 84 31.70 47.36 -12.03
CA ALA A 84 30.37 46.76 -12.07
C ALA A 84 29.58 47.24 -13.30
N VAL A 85 29.22 46.31 -14.19
CA VAL A 85 28.48 46.63 -15.43
C VAL A 85 26.96 46.61 -15.22
N LYS A 86 26.44 45.53 -14.61
CA LYS A 86 24.99 45.30 -14.46
C LYS A 86 24.72 44.51 -13.19
N LYS A 87 23.62 44.86 -12.51
CA LYS A 87 23.01 44.10 -11.42
C LYS A 87 21.59 43.73 -11.81
N GLU A 88 21.23 42.46 -11.66
CA GLU A 88 19.87 42.00 -11.88
C GLU A 88 19.46 40.95 -10.84
N ALA A 89 18.15 40.85 -10.59
CA ALA A 89 17.63 39.80 -9.73
C ALA A 89 17.73 38.46 -10.45
N TYR A 90 18.29 37.46 -9.78
CA TYR A 90 18.49 36.13 -10.36
C TYR A 90 18.12 35.04 -9.36
N THR A 91 17.30 34.08 -9.79
CA THR A 91 16.88 32.96 -8.96
C THR A 91 17.88 31.82 -9.06
N LEU A 92 18.61 31.58 -7.98
CA LEU A 92 19.60 30.50 -7.88
C LEU A 92 19.04 29.27 -7.16
N ARG A 93 19.44 28.08 -7.61
CA ARG A 93 19.28 26.84 -6.84
C ARG A 93 20.47 26.69 -5.90
N VAL A 94 20.34 27.16 -4.67
CA VAL A 94 21.44 27.12 -3.69
C VAL A 94 21.43 25.79 -2.94
N PRO A 95 22.50 24.98 -3.00
CA PRO A 95 22.58 23.73 -2.26
C PRO A 95 22.59 23.99 -0.76
N ARG A 96 21.84 23.18 -0.01
CA ARG A 96 21.74 23.27 1.44
C ARG A 96 21.99 21.92 2.09
N SER A 97 22.60 21.95 3.27
CA SER A 97 22.73 20.79 4.13
C SER A 97 21.36 20.21 4.42
N GLN A 98 21.18 18.91 4.17
CA GLN A 98 19.90 18.24 4.46
C GLN A 98 19.56 18.26 5.96
N ARG A 99 20.59 18.26 6.82
CA ARG A 99 20.41 18.16 8.28
C ARG A 99 20.24 19.51 8.97
N GLY A 100 21.12 20.48 8.68
CA GLY A 100 21.09 21.80 9.33
C GLY A 100 20.50 22.92 8.47
N GLY A 101 20.33 22.70 7.17
CA GLY A 101 19.74 23.69 6.24
C GLY A 101 20.68 24.82 5.83
N GLU A 102 21.92 24.84 6.30
CA GLU A 102 22.94 25.82 5.94
C GLU A 102 23.33 25.71 4.47
N ILE A 103 23.77 26.81 3.88
CA ILE A 103 24.29 26.82 2.51
C ILE A 103 25.60 26.03 2.46
N ILE A 104 25.69 25.08 1.53
CA ILE A 104 26.90 24.28 1.32
C ILE A 104 27.92 25.12 0.53
N GLU A 105 29.13 25.24 1.07
CA GLU A 105 30.26 25.86 0.40
C GLU A 105 31.20 24.77 -0.14
N PRO A 106 31.49 24.76 -1.46
CA PRO A 106 32.50 23.85 -1.99
C PRO A 106 33.89 24.24 -1.50
N LEU A 107 34.62 23.25 -1.00
CA LEU A 107 35.97 23.40 -0.48
C LEU A 107 36.82 22.21 -0.94
N VAL A 108 37.98 22.51 -1.52
CA VAL A 108 38.97 21.47 -1.83
C VAL A 108 39.62 21.02 -0.52
N SER A 109 39.49 19.73 -0.21
CA SER A 109 40.10 19.10 0.96
C SER A 109 40.57 17.69 0.63
N LYS A 110 41.57 17.21 1.37
CA LYS A 110 42.06 15.84 1.26
C LYS A 110 41.03 14.90 1.90
N GLN A 111 40.64 13.84 1.20
CA GLN A 111 39.60 12.89 1.63
C GLN A 111 39.92 11.50 1.07
N TRP A 112 39.35 10.46 1.70
CA TRP A 112 39.41 9.08 1.26
C TRP A 112 38.27 8.78 0.28
N PHE A 113 38.61 8.18 -0.86
CA PHE A 113 37.65 7.80 -1.89
C PHE A 113 37.74 6.30 -2.20
N VAL A 114 36.60 5.72 -2.56
CA VAL A 114 36.53 4.39 -3.18
C VAL A 114 36.26 4.57 -4.66
N THR A 115 37.07 3.92 -5.50
CA THR A 115 36.84 3.86 -6.94
C THR A 115 35.64 2.97 -7.23
N MET A 116 34.57 3.56 -7.76
CA MET A 116 33.26 2.89 -7.80
C MET A 116 32.99 2.12 -9.09
N GLU A 117 33.61 2.49 -10.20
CA GLU A 117 33.32 1.93 -11.53
C GLU A 117 33.43 0.39 -11.59
N PRO A 118 34.51 -0.25 -11.10
CA PRO A 118 34.62 -1.71 -11.15
C PRO A 118 33.59 -2.42 -10.24
N LEU A 119 33.21 -1.78 -9.14
CA LEU A 119 32.19 -2.32 -8.23
C LEU A 119 30.81 -2.25 -8.88
N ALA A 120 30.51 -1.13 -9.53
CA ALA A 120 29.25 -0.90 -10.20
C ALA A 120 29.04 -1.82 -11.39
N GLU A 121 30.09 -2.11 -12.15
CA GLU A 121 30.04 -3.07 -13.26
C GLU A 121 29.59 -4.46 -12.80
N LYS A 122 30.17 -4.99 -11.71
CA LYS A 122 29.75 -6.28 -11.14
C LYS A 122 28.27 -6.28 -10.74
N ALA A 123 27.81 -5.18 -10.15
CA ALA A 123 26.44 -5.04 -9.69
C ALA A 123 25.43 -4.92 -10.85
N LEU A 124 25.79 -4.22 -11.94
CA LEU A 124 25.00 -4.17 -13.18
C LEU A 124 24.87 -5.56 -13.82
N GLN A 125 25.98 -6.31 -13.89
CA GLN A 125 25.98 -7.67 -14.44
C GLN A 125 25.11 -8.64 -13.64
N ALA A 126 25.02 -8.48 -12.31
CA ALA A 126 24.17 -9.31 -11.47
C ALA A 126 22.68 -9.17 -11.84
N VAL A 127 22.23 -7.95 -12.16
CA VAL A 127 20.88 -7.70 -12.66
C VAL A 127 20.70 -8.28 -14.07
N GLU A 128 21.65 -8.01 -14.97
CA GLU A 128 21.60 -8.50 -16.36
C GLU A 128 21.51 -10.03 -16.44
N LYS A 129 22.21 -10.75 -15.56
CA LYS A 129 22.20 -12.22 -15.48
C LYS A 129 20.98 -12.80 -14.77
N GLY A 130 20.12 -11.97 -14.17
CA GLY A 130 18.98 -12.40 -13.37
C GLY A 130 19.34 -12.97 -12.00
N GLU A 131 20.57 -12.75 -11.52
CA GLU A 131 21.00 -13.12 -10.16
C GLU A 131 20.41 -12.18 -9.09
N LEU A 132 20.04 -10.96 -9.49
CA LEU A 132 19.40 -9.94 -8.68
C LEU A 132 18.13 -9.44 -9.36
N ASN A 133 16.97 -9.67 -8.76
CA ASN A 133 15.69 -9.15 -9.22
C ASN A 133 15.27 -7.91 -8.41
N ILE A 134 14.96 -6.79 -9.09
CA ILE A 134 14.53 -5.54 -8.44
C ILE A 134 13.05 -5.30 -8.71
N MET A 135 12.25 -5.32 -7.66
CA MET A 135 10.80 -5.18 -7.71
C MET A 135 10.35 -3.86 -7.10
N PRO A 136 9.41 -3.12 -7.73
CA PRO A 136 8.90 -3.32 -9.09
C PRO A 136 9.93 -3.06 -10.19
N GLU A 137 9.76 -3.72 -11.35
CA GLU A 137 10.68 -3.71 -12.52
C GLU A 137 11.11 -2.29 -12.96
N ARG A 138 10.25 -1.28 -12.80
CA ARG A 138 10.58 0.11 -13.14
C ARG A 138 11.83 0.64 -12.41
N PHE A 139 12.12 0.15 -11.21
CA PHE A 139 13.27 0.58 -10.42
C PHE A 139 14.58 -0.03 -10.92
N GLU A 140 14.53 -1.09 -11.71
CA GLU A 140 15.71 -1.66 -12.36
C GLU A 140 16.35 -0.65 -13.32
N LYS A 141 15.55 0.03 -14.14
CA LYS A 141 16.05 1.08 -15.04
C LYS A 141 16.69 2.24 -14.27
N ILE A 142 16.08 2.61 -13.14
CA ILE A 142 16.56 3.67 -12.24
C ILE A 142 17.90 3.25 -11.61
N TYR A 143 17.99 2.00 -11.15
CA TYR A 143 19.21 1.39 -10.64
C TYR A 143 20.31 1.40 -11.70
N ASN A 144 20.05 0.83 -12.88
CA ASN A 144 21.01 0.72 -13.97
C ASN A 144 21.53 2.09 -14.42
N HIS A 145 20.64 3.08 -14.56
CA HIS A 145 21.03 4.44 -14.93
C HIS A 145 21.96 5.08 -13.88
N TRP A 146 21.69 4.87 -12.60
CA TRP A 146 22.52 5.45 -11.54
C TRP A 146 23.90 4.82 -11.47
N LEU A 147 24.00 3.49 -11.54
CA LEU A 147 25.29 2.79 -11.50
C LEU A 147 26.14 3.08 -12.75
N SER A 148 25.52 3.25 -13.91
CA SER A 148 26.23 3.61 -15.15
C SER A 148 26.87 5.00 -15.12
N ASN A 149 26.39 5.89 -14.23
CA ASN A 149 26.89 7.26 -14.09
C ASN A 149 27.53 7.50 -12.71
N ILE A 150 27.92 6.43 -12.02
CA ILE A 150 28.44 6.52 -10.66
C ILE A 150 29.78 7.27 -10.63
N LYS A 151 30.00 8.04 -9.57
CA LYS A 151 31.29 8.69 -9.28
C LYS A 151 31.94 8.03 -8.08
N ASP A 152 33.26 8.21 -7.97
CA ASP A 152 34.03 7.79 -6.80
C ASP A 152 33.42 8.30 -5.51
N TRP A 153 33.31 7.40 -4.55
CA TRP A 153 32.60 7.66 -3.31
C TRP A 153 33.57 8.17 -2.26
N CYS A 154 33.40 9.43 -1.86
CA CYS A 154 34.08 9.97 -0.68
C CYS A 154 33.57 9.26 0.58
N ILE A 155 34.42 8.48 1.23
CA ILE A 155 34.10 7.68 2.41
C ILE A 155 34.55 8.31 3.73
N SER A 156 35.44 9.31 3.71
CA SER A 156 35.86 10.00 4.94
C SER A 156 34.90 11.11 5.36
N ARG A 157 34.72 11.28 6.66
CA ARG A 157 33.86 12.28 7.28
C ARG A 157 34.57 12.88 8.49
N GLN A 158 34.55 14.21 8.59
CA GLN A 158 35.05 14.95 9.75
C GLN A 158 33.97 15.01 10.84
N LEU A 159 33.52 13.85 11.30
CA LEU A 159 32.50 13.69 12.34
C LEU A 159 33.09 12.98 13.56
N TRP A 160 32.51 13.21 14.73
CA TRP A 160 32.93 12.50 15.95
C TRP A 160 32.33 11.10 16.06
N TRP A 161 31.19 10.87 15.42
CA TRP A 161 30.48 9.59 15.44
C TRP A 161 30.71 8.83 14.14
N GLY A 162 31.36 7.67 14.25
CA GLY A 162 31.61 6.76 13.14
C GLY A 162 32.81 5.86 13.42
N HIS A 163 33.10 4.94 12.49
CA HIS A 163 34.24 4.05 12.61
C HIS A 163 35.49 4.81 12.16
N ARG A 164 36.52 4.90 13.01
CA ARG A 164 37.78 5.56 12.62
C ARG A 164 38.42 4.86 11.44
N ILE A 165 38.92 5.64 10.49
CA ILE A 165 39.63 5.10 9.33
C ILE A 165 40.90 4.38 9.82
N PRO A 166 41.16 3.13 9.39
CA PRO A 166 42.30 2.32 9.86
C PRO A 166 43.62 2.74 9.18
N VAL A 167 43.87 4.05 9.09
CA VAL A 167 45.06 4.66 8.48
C VAL A 167 45.82 5.45 9.53
N TRP A 168 47.14 5.34 9.49
CA TRP A 168 48.07 5.88 10.47
C TRP A 168 49.13 6.72 9.76
N TYR A 169 49.25 7.97 10.16
CA TYR A 169 50.22 8.93 9.64
C TYR A 169 51.49 8.93 10.47
N ILE A 170 52.62 9.21 9.83
CA ILE A 170 53.93 9.31 10.47
C ILE A 170 54.21 10.77 10.85
N VAL A 171 54.54 11.02 12.11
CA VAL A 171 54.86 12.38 12.58
C VAL A 171 56.07 12.94 11.82
N GLY A 172 55.94 14.16 11.30
CA GLY A 172 57.00 14.83 10.54
C GLY A 172 57.15 14.38 9.08
N LYS A 173 56.22 13.57 8.55
CA LYS A 173 56.16 13.17 7.14
C LYS A 173 54.90 13.71 6.46
N ASP A 174 54.92 13.77 5.13
CA ASP A 174 53.73 14.12 4.35
C ASP A 174 52.75 12.95 4.36
N CYS A 175 51.53 13.23 4.82
CA CYS A 175 50.44 12.26 4.91
C CYS A 175 49.92 11.78 3.55
N GLU A 176 50.21 12.48 2.45
CA GLU A 176 49.82 12.06 1.09
C GLU A 176 50.70 10.94 0.53
N GLU A 177 51.98 10.96 0.89
CA GLU A 177 52.97 10.03 0.33
C GLU A 177 53.20 8.84 1.27
N GLU A 178 53.10 9.06 2.57
CA GLU A 178 53.55 8.10 3.58
C GLU A 178 52.49 7.90 4.67
N TYR A 179 51.80 6.76 4.62
CA TYR A 179 50.86 6.31 5.64
C TYR A 179 50.86 4.78 5.75
N ILE A 180 50.29 4.28 6.85
CA ILE A 180 50.20 2.85 7.17
C ILE A 180 48.74 2.47 7.32
N VAL A 181 48.33 1.38 6.65
CA VAL A 181 47.02 0.77 6.84
C VAL A 181 47.15 -0.43 7.77
N ALA A 182 46.40 -0.44 8.87
CA ALA A 182 46.47 -1.48 9.89
C ALA A 182 45.16 -1.59 10.67
N ARG A 183 44.78 -2.81 11.06
CA ARG A 183 43.53 -3.12 11.76
C ARG A 183 43.57 -2.73 13.23
N SER A 184 44.76 -2.66 13.82
CA SER A 184 44.95 -2.25 15.21
C SER A 184 46.17 -1.33 15.37
N PRO A 185 46.26 -0.61 16.50
CA PRO A 185 47.44 0.14 16.88
C PRO A 185 48.74 -0.66 16.85
N GLU A 186 48.71 -1.86 17.37
CA GLU A 186 49.87 -2.73 17.50
C GLU A 186 50.41 -3.10 16.13
N GLU A 187 49.54 -3.52 15.21
CA GLU A 187 49.91 -3.81 13.82
C GLU A 187 50.46 -2.55 13.11
N ALA A 188 49.89 -1.38 13.38
CA ALA A 188 50.36 -0.12 12.81
C ALA A 188 51.78 0.21 13.27
N PHE A 189 52.06 0.06 14.57
CA PHE A 189 53.38 0.30 15.15
C PHE A 189 54.43 -0.67 14.63
N GLU A 190 54.10 -1.96 14.50
CA GLU A 190 55.00 -2.96 13.94
C GLU A 190 55.40 -2.60 12.51
N LYS A 191 54.43 -2.35 11.63
CA LYS A 191 54.68 -1.91 10.24
C LYS A 191 55.48 -0.62 10.18
N ALA A 192 55.22 0.33 11.09
CA ALA A 192 55.95 1.59 11.14
C ALA A 192 57.41 1.37 11.49
N ARG A 193 57.70 0.53 12.49
CA ARG A 193 59.07 0.25 12.94
C ARG A 193 59.88 -0.46 11.88
N GLU A 194 59.28 -1.39 11.15
CA GLU A 194 59.95 -2.09 10.05
C GLU A 194 60.40 -1.13 8.95
N LYS A 195 59.60 -0.10 8.65
CA LYS A 195 59.86 0.84 7.56
C LYS A 195 60.70 2.06 7.97
N TYR A 196 60.51 2.61 9.18
CA TYR A 196 61.10 3.88 9.62
C TYR A 196 61.97 3.76 10.88
N GLY A 197 62.11 2.56 11.45
CA GLY A 197 62.92 2.29 12.64
C GLY A 197 62.19 2.47 13.98
N ASN A 198 62.86 2.10 15.06
CA ASN A 198 62.25 1.97 16.39
C ASN A 198 61.72 3.27 17.01
N ASN A 199 62.19 4.43 16.55
CA ASN A 199 61.82 5.75 17.10
C ASN A 199 60.68 6.42 16.32
N VAL A 200 60.01 5.70 15.44
CA VAL A 200 58.88 6.23 14.67
C VAL A 200 57.70 6.56 15.58
N GLU A 201 57.13 7.74 15.39
CA GLU A 201 55.89 8.16 16.02
C GLU A 201 54.78 8.20 14.96
N ILE A 202 53.63 7.62 15.29
CA ILE A 202 52.49 7.53 14.40
C ILE A 202 51.21 7.97 15.10
N TYR A 203 50.27 8.53 14.33
CA TYR A 203 48.94 8.88 14.82
C TYR A 203 47.88 8.46 13.81
N GLN A 204 46.76 7.94 14.28
CA GLN A 204 45.66 7.50 13.42
C GLN A 204 44.94 8.71 12.80
N ASP A 205 44.46 8.55 11.56
CA ASP A 205 43.62 9.50 10.86
C ASP A 205 42.41 9.90 11.72
N PRO A 206 42.19 11.21 11.98
CA PRO A 206 41.08 11.67 12.81
C PRO A 206 39.70 11.48 12.17
N ASP A 207 39.64 11.21 10.87
CA ASP A 207 38.38 11.03 10.15
C ASP A 207 37.70 9.70 10.50
N VAL A 208 36.37 9.70 10.34
CA VAL A 208 35.54 8.50 10.44
C VAL A 208 34.96 8.13 9.07
N LEU A 209 34.60 6.86 8.93
CA LEU A 209 33.92 6.35 7.74
C LEU A 209 32.48 6.85 7.65
N ASP A 210 32.02 7.06 6.42
CA ASP A 210 30.63 7.32 6.08
C ASP A 210 29.73 6.23 6.66
N THR A 211 28.57 6.61 7.22
CA THR A 211 27.62 5.64 7.79
C THR A 211 27.17 4.62 6.74
N TRP A 212 27.02 5.05 5.48
CA TRP A 212 26.68 4.13 4.39
C TRP A 212 27.77 3.08 4.12
N PHE A 213 29.02 3.32 4.52
CA PHE A 213 30.12 2.36 4.39
C PHE A 213 29.92 1.15 5.29
N SER A 214 29.56 1.36 6.56
CA SER A 214 29.24 0.24 7.45
C SER A 214 27.91 -0.41 7.10
N SER A 215 26.88 0.38 6.76
CA SER A 215 25.57 -0.16 6.34
C SER A 215 25.63 -1.01 5.07
N ALA A 216 26.59 -0.73 4.17
CA ALA A 216 26.81 -1.54 2.97
C ALA A 216 27.29 -2.98 3.28
N LEU A 217 27.84 -3.21 4.47
CA LEU A 217 28.34 -4.54 4.88
C LEU A 217 27.27 -5.39 5.58
N TRP A 218 26.09 -4.84 5.83
CA TRP A 218 25.01 -5.46 6.62
C TRP A 218 24.66 -6.92 6.26
N PRO A 219 24.54 -7.31 4.96
CA PRO A 219 24.04 -8.64 4.61
C PRO A 219 24.92 -9.81 5.05
N PHE A 220 26.20 -9.55 5.34
CA PHE A 220 27.17 -10.58 5.72
C PHE A 220 27.87 -10.28 7.04
N SER A 221 28.05 -9.01 7.42
CA SER A 221 28.65 -8.65 8.72
C SER A 221 27.80 -9.07 9.92
N THR A 222 26.48 -9.14 9.74
CA THR A 222 25.55 -9.62 10.76
C THR A 222 25.60 -11.14 10.98
N LEU A 223 26.21 -11.88 10.06
CA LEU A 223 26.26 -13.35 10.05
C LEU A 223 27.63 -13.90 10.49
N GLY A 224 28.49 -13.05 11.07
CA GLY A 224 29.81 -13.42 11.56
C GLY A 224 30.99 -13.13 10.62
N TRP A 225 30.75 -12.53 9.44
CA TRP A 225 31.86 -12.03 8.61
C TRP A 225 32.69 -10.99 9.40
N PRO A 226 34.03 -11.01 9.32
CA PRO A 226 34.87 -11.63 8.30
C PRO A 226 35.27 -13.09 8.54
N ASP A 227 34.75 -13.77 9.57
CA ASP A 227 35.04 -15.20 9.76
C ASP A 227 34.25 -16.05 8.75
N ALA A 228 34.94 -16.51 7.69
CA ALA A 228 34.38 -17.42 6.69
C ALA A 228 33.96 -18.78 7.27
N ALA A 229 34.42 -19.14 8.48
CA ALA A 229 34.02 -20.37 9.15
C ALA A 229 32.66 -20.25 9.86
N ALA A 230 32.17 -19.02 10.10
CA ALA A 230 30.92 -18.76 10.82
C ALA A 230 29.74 -19.54 10.24
N GLU A 231 28.99 -20.21 11.11
CA GLU A 231 27.88 -21.09 10.72
C GLU A 231 26.73 -20.31 10.07
N ASP A 232 26.36 -19.17 10.66
CA ASP A 232 25.29 -18.32 10.14
C ASP A 232 25.60 -17.78 8.74
N LEU A 233 26.86 -17.39 8.49
CA LEU A 233 27.30 -16.95 7.16
C LEU A 233 27.17 -18.07 6.13
N LYS A 234 27.53 -19.31 6.47
CA LYS A 234 27.40 -20.45 5.56
C LYS A 234 25.94 -20.83 5.28
N LYS A 235 25.07 -20.68 6.27
CA LYS A 235 23.69 -21.17 6.23
C LYS A 235 22.72 -20.16 5.63
N PHE A 236 22.91 -18.88 5.91
CA PHE A 236 21.92 -17.83 5.63
C PHE A 236 22.38 -16.79 4.60
N TYR A 237 23.61 -16.89 4.07
CA TYR A 237 24.11 -16.03 2.99
C TYR A 237 24.33 -16.79 1.67
N PRO A 238 23.84 -16.28 0.52
CA PRO A 238 23.01 -15.08 0.34
C PRO A 238 21.60 -15.17 0.94
N THR A 239 20.99 -14.01 1.23
CA THR A 239 19.60 -13.96 1.71
C THR A 239 18.60 -13.98 0.54
N SER A 240 17.32 -14.25 0.81
CA SER A 240 16.32 -14.39 -0.27
C SER A 240 15.75 -13.05 -0.74
N VAL A 241 15.36 -12.18 0.19
CA VAL A 241 14.64 -10.92 -0.09
C VAL A 241 15.18 -9.81 0.81
N LEU A 242 15.52 -8.67 0.22
CA LEU A 242 15.71 -7.41 0.92
C LEU A 242 14.48 -6.52 0.70
N GLU A 243 13.78 -6.18 1.77
CA GLU A 243 12.67 -5.23 1.75
C GLU A 243 13.14 -3.85 2.23
N THR A 244 12.81 -2.79 1.49
CA THR A 244 13.10 -1.41 1.91
C THR A 244 12.33 -0.36 1.10
N GLY A 245 12.38 0.89 1.55
CA GLY A 245 11.83 2.04 0.82
C GLY A 245 12.68 2.39 -0.39
N HIS A 246 12.03 2.79 -1.49
CA HIS A 246 12.73 3.18 -2.72
C HIS A 246 13.71 4.36 -2.57
N ASP A 247 13.59 5.16 -1.52
CA ASP A 247 14.42 6.33 -1.27
C ASP A 247 15.88 6.00 -0.89
N ILE A 248 16.17 4.77 -0.47
CA ILE A 248 17.53 4.31 -0.16
C ILE A 248 18.06 3.23 -1.10
N LEU A 249 17.44 3.07 -2.28
CA LEU A 249 17.91 2.18 -3.36
C LEU A 249 19.39 2.42 -3.70
N PHE A 250 19.82 3.68 -3.78
CA PHE A 250 21.19 4.01 -4.16
C PHE A 250 22.17 4.04 -2.98
N PHE A 251 21.73 4.58 -1.86
CA PHE A 251 22.58 4.79 -0.69
C PHE A 251 22.84 3.49 0.08
N TRP A 252 21.90 2.54 0.02
CA TRP A 252 21.99 1.30 0.76
C TRP A 252 21.98 0.06 -0.14
N VAL A 253 20.92 -0.17 -0.91
CA VAL A 253 20.76 -1.41 -1.70
C VAL A 253 21.92 -1.58 -2.69
N ALA A 254 22.18 -0.58 -3.54
CA ALA A 254 23.27 -0.64 -4.50
C ALA A 254 24.64 -0.82 -3.82
N ARG A 255 24.85 -0.16 -2.68
CA ARG A 255 26.09 -0.29 -1.90
C ARG A 255 26.26 -1.69 -1.32
N MET A 256 25.19 -2.30 -0.80
CA MET A 256 25.20 -3.69 -0.32
C MET A 256 25.50 -4.67 -1.45
N VAL A 257 24.89 -4.50 -2.62
CA VAL A 257 25.16 -5.36 -3.79
C VAL A 257 26.63 -5.29 -4.19
N MET A 258 27.16 -4.07 -4.34
CA MET A 258 28.57 -3.86 -4.70
C MET A 258 29.53 -4.46 -3.67
N MET A 259 29.33 -4.19 -2.38
CA MET A 259 30.23 -4.69 -1.32
C MET A 259 30.08 -6.20 -1.09
N GLY A 260 28.87 -6.75 -1.24
CA GLY A 260 28.64 -8.19 -1.19
C GLY A 260 29.40 -8.93 -2.29
N LEU A 261 29.28 -8.45 -3.53
CA LEU A 261 30.02 -9.01 -4.67
C LEU A 261 31.53 -8.87 -4.52
N GLU A 262 32.01 -7.73 -4.01
CA GLU A 262 33.43 -7.49 -3.81
C GLU A 262 34.04 -8.39 -2.73
N PHE A 263 33.42 -8.46 -1.55
CA PHE A 263 34.02 -9.15 -0.40
C PHE A 263 33.68 -10.64 -0.30
N THR A 264 32.60 -11.08 -0.96
CA THR A 264 32.13 -12.48 -0.85
C THR A 264 32.07 -13.20 -2.19
N GLY A 265 32.14 -12.47 -3.31
CA GLY A 265 31.96 -13.02 -4.65
C GLY A 265 30.53 -13.43 -4.99
N LYS A 266 29.54 -13.12 -4.14
CA LYS A 266 28.13 -13.46 -4.33
C LYS A 266 27.24 -12.22 -4.22
N VAL A 267 26.12 -12.23 -4.94
CA VAL A 267 25.05 -11.24 -4.74
C VAL A 267 24.50 -11.43 -3.33
N PRO A 268 24.31 -10.37 -2.53
CA PRO A 268 23.89 -10.50 -1.13
C PRO A 268 22.45 -10.96 -0.92
N PHE A 269 21.58 -10.71 -1.89
CA PHE A 269 20.17 -11.11 -1.88
C PHE A 269 19.68 -11.36 -3.31
N SER A 270 18.79 -12.35 -3.50
CA SER A 270 18.24 -12.65 -4.84
C SER A 270 17.16 -11.67 -5.28
N ASN A 271 16.40 -11.10 -4.33
CA ASN A 271 15.27 -10.23 -4.61
C ASN A 271 15.36 -8.93 -3.79
N VAL A 272 15.04 -7.81 -4.41
CA VAL A 272 14.84 -6.51 -3.74
C VAL A 272 13.39 -6.12 -3.89
N TYR A 273 12.66 -6.04 -2.78
CA TYR A 273 11.29 -5.53 -2.75
C TYR A 273 11.30 -4.07 -2.28
N LEU A 274 11.02 -3.16 -3.21
CA LEU A 274 10.93 -1.73 -2.92
C LEU A 274 9.49 -1.33 -2.65
N HIS A 275 9.17 -0.98 -1.40
CA HIS A 275 7.89 -0.37 -1.06
C HIS A 275 7.92 1.15 -1.23
N GLY A 276 6.75 1.77 -1.35
CA GLY A 276 6.60 3.22 -1.33
C GLY A 276 6.74 3.82 0.06
N LEU A 277 6.82 5.14 0.13
CA LEU A 277 6.85 5.88 1.39
C LEU A 277 5.44 6.12 1.92
N ILE A 278 5.32 6.13 3.25
CA ILE A 278 4.09 6.57 3.92
C ILE A 278 4.04 8.10 3.90
N ARG A 279 2.92 8.63 3.41
CA ARG A 279 2.63 10.06 3.30
C ARG A 279 1.45 10.42 4.18
N ASP A 280 1.35 11.69 4.54
CA ASP A 280 0.14 12.18 5.21
C ASP A 280 -1.09 12.08 4.30
N SER A 281 -2.27 12.37 4.84
CA SER A 281 -3.54 12.30 4.09
C SER A 281 -3.59 13.22 2.87
N GLN A 282 -2.72 14.23 2.78
CA GLN A 282 -2.59 15.16 1.66
C GLN A 282 -1.48 14.76 0.67
N GLY A 283 -0.80 13.62 0.88
CA GLY A 283 0.29 13.16 0.02
C GLY A 283 1.63 13.85 0.26
N ARG A 284 1.80 14.55 1.38
CA ARG A 284 3.10 15.17 1.73
C ARG A 284 3.95 14.15 2.49
N LYS A 285 5.26 14.19 2.27
CA LYS A 285 6.20 13.35 3.03
C LYS A 285 6.08 13.70 4.52
N MET A 286 5.96 12.69 5.37
CA MET A 286 5.94 12.90 6.81
C MET A 286 7.31 13.42 7.28
N SER A 287 7.33 14.52 8.03
CA SER A 287 8.55 15.08 8.60
C SER A 287 8.27 15.86 9.89
N LYS A 288 9.22 15.82 10.83
CA LYS A 288 9.10 16.54 12.10
C LYS A 288 8.92 18.05 11.89
N THR A 289 9.58 18.62 10.89
CA THR A 289 9.51 20.05 10.55
C THR A 289 8.11 20.47 10.09
N LEU A 290 7.40 19.61 9.35
CA LEU A 290 6.02 19.88 8.93
C LEU A 290 5.00 19.57 10.03
N GLY A 291 5.41 18.94 11.14
CA GLY A 291 4.52 18.54 12.23
C GLY A 291 3.47 17.49 11.82
N ASN A 292 3.67 16.81 10.69
CA ASN A 292 2.73 15.84 10.11
C ASN A 292 3.17 14.38 10.34
N VAL A 293 4.03 14.14 11.33
CA VAL A 293 4.45 12.78 11.72
C VAL A 293 3.36 12.15 12.57
N ILE A 294 3.02 10.91 12.26
CA ILE A 294 2.11 10.10 13.06
C ILE A 294 2.95 9.04 13.75
N ASP A 295 2.88 8.98 15.08
CA ASP A 295 3.56 7.95 15.85
C ASP A 295 2.79 6.62 15.70
N PRO A 296 3.47 5.53 15.28
CA PRO A 296 2.81 4.23 15.17
C PRO A 296 2.27 3.72 16.51
N LEU A 297 2.89 4.07 17.65
CA LEU A 297 2.43 3.62 18.97
C LEU A 297 1.12 4.29 19.39
N ASP A 298 0.98 5.59 19.10
CA ASP A 298 -0.29 6.30 19.33
C ASP A 298 -1.40 5.71 18.45
N THR A 299 -1.07 5.39 17.19
CA THR A 299 -2.00 4.75 16.26
C THR A 299 -2.41 3.35 16.73
N ILE A 300 -1.45 2.55 17.21
CA ILE A 300 -1.71 1.21 17.77
C ILE A 300 -2.63 1.32 18.99
N LYS A 301 -2.40 2.29 19.87
CA LYS A 301 -3.22 2.49 21.06
C LYS A 301 -4.67 2.82 20.71
N GLU A 302 -4.90 3.61 19.66
CA GLU A 302 -6.23 4.04 19.26
C GLU A 302 -6.97 3.01 18.38
N TYR A 303 -6.28 2.39 17.43
CA TYR A 303 -6.90 1.53 16.40
C TYR A 303 -6.60 0.04 16.55
N GLY A 304 -5.52 -0.31 17.26
CA GLY A 304 -5.02 -1.68 17.38
C GLY A 304 -3.93 -2.01 16.35
N THR A 305 -3.02 -2.91 16.73
CA THR A 305 -1.88 -3.31 15.89
C THR A 305 -2.29 -3.94 14.57
N ASP A 306 -3.28 -4.82 14.57
CA ASP A 306 -3.73 -5.49 13.34
C ASP A 306 -4.37 -4.52 12.36
N ALA A 307 -5.13 -3.53 12.85
CA ALA A 307 -5.72 -2.51 11.99
C ALA A 307 -4.63 -1.68 11.30
N LEU A 308 -3.57 -1.30 12.04
CA LEU A 308 -2.43 -0.59 11.47
C LEU A 308 -1.69 -1.45 10.44
N ARG A 309 -1.30 -2.68 10.81
CA ARG A 309 -0.59 -3.60 9.91
C ARG A 309 -1.36 -3.87 8.62
N PHE A 310 -2.65 -4.19 8.76
CA PHE A 310 -3.53 -4.43 7.61
C PHE A 310 -3.59 -3.19 6.71
N THR A 311 -3.78 -1.99 7.29
CA THR A 311 -3.80 -0.72 6.53
C THR A 311 -2.53 -0.48 5.73
N LEU A 312 -1.36 -0.72 6.33
CA LEU A 312 -0.07 -0.53 5.66
C LEU A 312 0.17 -1.58 4.58
N SER A 313 -0.28 -2.82 4.80
CA SER A 313 -0.11 -3.92 3.85
C SER A 313 -0.91 -3.78 2.56
N LEU A 314 -2.01 -3.02 2.57
CA LEU A 314 -2.85 -2.76 1.39
C LEU A 314 -2.19 -1.85 0.33
N GLY A 315 -0.97 -1.36 0.59
CA GLY A 315 -0.20 -0.59 -0.38
C GLY A 315 0.26 -1.44 -1.57
N THR A 316 0.42 -0.78 -2.72
CA THR A 316 1.03 -1.40 -3.91
C THR A 316 2.54 -1.21 -3.85
N ALA A 317 3.30 -2.27 -4.16
CA ALA A 317 4.76 -2.22 -4.21
C ALA A 317 5.26 -1.02 -5.03
N GLY A 318 6.25 -0.31 -4.49
CA GLY A 318 6.85 0.87 -5.10
C GLY A 318 6.00 2.14 -5.12
N GLN A 319 4.71 2.09 -4.77
CA GLN A 319 3.82 3.26 -4.76
C GLN A 319 3.67 3.80 -3.35
N ASP A 320 3.78 5.13 -3.22
CA ASP A 320 3.60 5.79 -1.93
C ASP A 320 2.14 5.65 -1.45
N LEU A 321 1.97 5.44 -0.15
CA LEU A 321 0.66 5.23 0.47
C LEU A 321 0.28 6.46 1.30
N ASN A 322 -0.84 7.10 0.96
CA ASN A 322 -1.41 8.14 1.80
C ASN A 322 -2.07 7.49 3.02
N PHE A 323 -1.61 7.88 4.19
CA PHE A 323 -2.12 7.40 5.46
C PHE A 323 -3.30 8.26 5.90
N SER A 324 -4.47 7.63 6.02
CA SER A 324 -5.72 8.31 6.39
C SER A 324 -6.37 7.61 7.58
N THR A 325 -6.91 8.38 8.50
CA THR A 325 -7.60 7.88 9.70
C THR A 325 -8.90 7.17 9.35
N GLU A 326 -9.53 7.52 8.22
CA GLU A 326 -10.72 6.83 7.70
C GLU A 326 -10.38 5.38 7.33
N ARG A 327 -9.26 5.14 6.65
CA ARG A 327 -8.81 3.78 6.31
C ARG A 327 -8.51 2.95 7.55
N LEU A 328 -7.84 3.55 8.54
CA LEU A 328 -7.62 2.89 9.84
C LEU A 328 -8.93 2.54 10.55
N SER A 329 -9.90 3.45 10.55
CA SER A 329 -11.22 3.24 11.16
C SER A 329 -11.96 2.09 10.48
N SER A 330 -11.94 2.03 9.15
CA SER A 330 -12.50 0.92 8.38
C SER A 330 -11.82 -0.41 8.70
N ASN A 331 -10.49 -0.43 8.79
CA ASN A 331 -9.73 -1.65 9.08
C ASN A 331 -9.86 -2.10 10.55
N LYS A 332 -10.07 -1.17 11.49
CA LYS A 332 -10.50 -1.50 12.85
C LYS A 332 -11.89 -2.14 12.87
N ALA A 333 -12.82 -1.63 12.06
CA ALA A 333 -14.15 -2.22 11.92
C ALA A 333 -14.08 -3.63 11.31
N PHE A 334 -13.14 -3.88 10.40
CA PHE A 334 -12.84 -5.22 9.88
C PHE A 334 -12.36 -6.17 10.97
N THR A 335 -11.41 -5.77 11.83
CA THR A 335 -10.99 -6.55 13.01
C THR A 335 -12.19 -6.94 13.88
N ASN A 336 -13.11 -6.00 14.13
CA ASN A 336 -14.33 -6.25 14.91
C ASN A 336 -15.29 -7.22 14.20
N LYS A 337 -15.43 -7.12 12.87
CA LYS A 337 -16.26 -8.04 12.08
C LYS A 337 -15.69 -9.45 12.12
N LEU A 338 -14.36 -9.60 12.01
CA LEU A 338 -13.65 -10.89 12.17
C LEU A 338 -13.89 -11.50 13.55
N TRP A 339 -13.78 -10.69 14.61
CA TRP A 339 -14.10 -11.11 15.98
C TRP A 339 -15.54 -11.59 16.14
N ASN A 340 -16.51 -10.87 15.55
CA ASN A 340 -17.91 -11.24 15.60
C ASN A 340 -18.21 -12.53 14.82
N ALA A 341 -17.58 -12.74 13.67
CA ALA A 341 -17.66 -14.00 12.93
C ALA A 341 -17.10 -15.17 13.75
N GLY A 342 -15.95 -15.00 14.40
CA GLY A 342 -15.37 -16.01 15.27
C GLY A 342 -16.27 -16.37 16.45
N LYS A 343 -16.87 -15.38 17.13
CA LYS A 343 -17.88 -15.65 18.17
C LYS A 343 -19.08 -16.44 17.64
N PHE A 344 -19.58 -16.09 16.46
CA PHE A 344 -20.68 -16.83 15.84
C PHE A 344 -20.30 -18.28 15.56
N VAL A 345 -19.12 -18.53 14.98
CA VAL A 345 -18.62 -19.88 14.73
C VAL A 345 -18.53 -20.66 16.04
N LEU A 346 -17.84 -20.11 17.06
CA LEU A 346 -17.67 -20.75 18.37
C LEU A 346 -19.00 -21.11 19.05
N GLN A 347 -19.98 -20.21 19.01
CA GLN A 347 -21.30 -20.42 19.62
C GLN A 347 -22.10 -21.54 18.96
N ASN A 348 -21.83 -21.83 17.69
CA ASN A 348 -22.54 -22.85 16.92
C ASN A 348 -21.77 -24.16 16.83
N LEU A 349 -20.57 -24.28 17.40
CA LEU A 349 -19.84 -25.55 17.47
C LEU A 349 -20.31 -26.41 18.66
N PRO A 350 -20.14 -27.75 18.60
CA PRO A 350 -20.44 -28.63 19.71
C PRO A 350 -19.65 -28.26 20.97
N ARG A 351 -20.22 -28.55 22.14
CA ARG A 351 -19.54 -28.34 23.42
C ARG A 351 -18.23 -29.14 23.43
N GLN A 352 -17.19 -28.58 24.01
CA GLN A 352 -15.87 -29.23 24.07
C GLN A 352 -15.91 -30.60 24.78
N SER A 353 -16.84 -30.79 25.72
CA SER A 353 -17.04 -32.07 26.41
C SER A 353 -17.68 -33.17 25.55
N ASP A 354 -18.25 -32.86 24.38
CA ASP A 354 -18.90 -33.82 23.49
C ASP A 354 -17.92 -34.41 22.48
N SER A 355 -17.09 -35.35 22.95
CA SER A 355 -16.04 -35.97 22.13
C SER A 355 -16.60 -36.68 20.88
N SER A 356 -17.80 -37.26 20.97
CA SER A 356 -18.48 -37.89 19.82
C SER A 356 -18.83 -36.89 18.72
N ALA A 357 -19.43 -35.75 19.06
CA ALA A 357 -19.78 -34.72 18.09
C ALA A 357 -18.52 -34.10 17.45
N TRP A 358 -17.46 -33.92 18.23
CA TRP A 358 -16.17 -33.44 17.70
C TRP A 358 -15.52 -34.43 16.74
N LYS A 359 -15.56 -35.73 17.06
CA LYS A 359 -15.05 -36.75 16.15
C LYS A 359 -15.81 -36.75 14.83
N ALA A 360 -17.14 -36.69 14.88
CA ALA A 360 -17.98 -36.60 13.69
C ALA A 360 -17.68 -35.34 12.86
N LEU A 361 -17.40 -34.20 13.49
CA LEU A 361 -16.97 -32.98 12.79
C LEU A 361 -15.61 -33.14 12.11
N GLN A 362 -14.65 -33.76 12.78
CA GLN A 362 -13.28 -33.94 12.26
C GLN A 362 -13.19 -34.98 11.13
N ASP A 363 -14.17 -35.88 11.05
CA ASP A 363 -14.28 -36.88 9.98
C ASP A 363 -14.66 -36.25 8.63
N PHE A 364 -15.26 -35.05 8.62
CA PHE A 364 -15.48 -34.31 7.37
C PHE A 364 -14.14 -33.85 6.78
N LYS A 365 -13.89 -34.25 5.53
CA LYS A 365 -12.75 -33.81 4.72
C LYS A 365 -13.23 -33.05 3.50
N PHE A 366 -12.45 -32.07 3.06
CA PHE A 366 -12.77 -31.21 1.91
C PHE A 366 -11.65 -31.27 0.85
N ASP A 367 -10.86 -32.34 0.86
CA ASP A 367 -9.64 -32.50 0.07
C ASP A 367 -9.82 -33.29 -1.23
N ASN A 368 -11.00 -33.89 -1.44
CA ASN A 368 -11.30 -34.71 -2.62
C ASN A 368 -12.64 -34.33 -3.25
N LYS A 369 -12.80 -34.67 -4.54
CA LYS A 369 -13.97 -34.24 -5.32
C LYS A 369 -15.28 -34.77 -4.75
N GLU A 370 -15.30 -36.02 -4.30
CA GLU A 370 -16.51 -36.65 -3.79
C GLU A 370 -17.03 -35.93 -2.54
N SER A 371 -16.13 -35.64 -1.60
CA SER A 371 -16.52 -35.00 -0.34
C SER A 371 -17.01 -33.56 -0.52
N VAL A 372 -16.50 -32.83 -1.52
CA VAL A 372 -16.95 -31.46 -1.82
C VAL A 372 -18.23 -31.45 -2.66
N PHE A 373 -18.37 -32.35 -3.63
CA PHE A 373 -19.49 -32.31 -4.58
C PHE A 373 -20.79 -32.88 -3.99
N GLN A 374 -20.70 -33.63 -2.90
CA GLN A 374 -21.86 -34.10 -2.13
C GLN A 374 -22.35 -33.08 -1.09
N LEU A 375 -21.65 -31.97 -0.91
CA LEU A 375 -22.09 -30.93 0.01
C LEU A 375 -23.39 -30.28 -0.47
N PRO A 376 -24.27 -29.85 0.44
CA PRO A 376 -25.39 -28.99 0.08
C PRO A 376 -24.91 -27.70 -0.61
N LEU A 377 -25.80 -27.03 -1.35
CA LEU A 377 -25.38 -26.00 -2.30
C LEU A 377 -24.59 -24.83 -1.68
N PRO A 378 -25.03 -24.19 -0.56
CA PRO A 378 -24.28 -23.13 0.11
C PRO A 378 -22.90 -23.57 0.60
N GLU A 379 -22.82 -24.77 1.19
CA GLU A 379 -21.60 -25.39 1.69
C GLU A 379 -20.61 -25.68 0.56
N CYS A 380 -21.07 -26.29 -0.53
CA CYS A 380 -20.25 -26.57 -1.70
C CYS A 380 -19.70 -25.29 -2.34
N TRP A 381 -20.55 -24.26 -2.42
CA TRP A 381 -20.19 -22.95 -2.96
C TRP A 381 -19.08 -22.28 -2.17
N VAL A 382 -19.23 -22.13 -0.85
CA VAL A 382 -18.24 -21.41 -0.03
C VAL A 382 -16.91 -22.16 0.02
N VAL A 383 -16.92 -23.50 0.06
CA VAL A 383 -15.70 -24.32 0.00
C VAL A 383 -15.02 -24.16 -1.35
N SER A 384 -15.77 -24.17 -2.45
CA SER A 384 -15.21 -23.93 -3.79
C SER A 384 -14.60 -22.53 -3.92
N LYS A 385 -15.26 -21.50 -3.40
CA LYS A 385 -14.74 -20.12 -3.38
C LYS A 385 -13.49 -19.99 -2.49
N LEU A 386 -13.46 -20.64 -1.34
CA LEU A 386 -12.27 -20.68 -0.48
C LEU A 386 -11.08 -21.34 -1.19
N HIS A 387 -11.30 -22.49 -1.85
CA HIS A 387 -10.23 -23.16 -2.58
C HIS A 387 -9.72 -22.32 -3.75
N MET A 388 -10.57 -21.51 -4.39
CA MET A 388 -10.14 -20.51 -5.37
C MET A 388 -9.28 -19.43 -4.72
N LEU A 389 -9.77 -18.83 -3.63
CA LEU A 389 -9.05 -17.83 -2.87
C LEU A 389 -7.65 -18.32 -2.50
N ILE A 390 -7.53 -19.54 -1.93
CA ILE A 390 -6.24 -20.10 -1.50
C ILE A 390 -5.23 -20.15 -2.66
N ASP A 391 -5.62 -20.59 -3.85
CA ASP A 391 -4.70 -20.63 -4.99
C ASP A 391 -4.35 -19.23 -5.48
N ASP A 392 -5.34 -18.35 -5.59
CA ASP A 392 -5.17 -16.98 -6.09
C ASP A 392 -4.24 -16.18 -5.17
N VAL A 393 -4.48 -16.22 -3.86
CA VAL A 393 -3.66 -15.52 -2.87
C VAL A 393 -2.27 -16.14 -2.72
N THR A 394 -2.13 -17.47 -2.87
CA THR A 394 -0.80 -18.12 -2.85
C THR A 394 0.03 -17.66 -4.05
N MET A 395 -0.57 -17.65 -5.25
CA MET A 395 0.09 -17.15 -6.45
C MET A 395 0.47 -15.67 -6.32
N SER A 396 -0.40 -14.84 -5.75
CA SER A 396 -0.12 -13.42 -5.51
C SER A 396 0.96 -13.22 -4.44
N TYR A 397 1.00 -14.07 -3.41
CA TYR A 397 2.07 -14.10 -2.40
C TYR A 397 3.43 -14.40 -3.02
N ASP A 398 3.52 -15.42 -3.87
CA ASP A 398 4.76 -15.82 -4.56
C ASP A 398 5.29 -14.72 -5.49
N LYS A 399 4.40 -13.82 -5.95
CA LYS A 399 4.72 -12.64 -6.75
C LYS A 399 4.95 -11.37 -5.93
N PHE A 400 4.94 -11.45 -4.61
CA PHE A 400 5.09 -10.31 -3.69
C PHE A 400 3.97 -9.26 -3.80
N PHE A 401 2.77 -9.63 -4.28
CA PHE A 401 1.61 -8.74 -4.38
C PHE A 401 0.80 -8.73 -3.09
N PHE A 402 1.46 -8.42 -1.97
CA PHE A 402 0.87 -8.51 -0.63
C PHE A 402 -0.39 -7.67 -0.44
N GLY A 403 -0.46 -6.50 -1.07
CA GLY A 403 -1.64 -5.63 -0.99
C GLY A 403 -2.86 -6.19 -1.71
N ASP A 404 -2.65 -6.93 -2.81
CA ASP A 404 -3.75 -7.61 -3.51
C ASP A 404 -4.18 -8.85 -2.75
N VAL A 405 -3.24 -9.62 -2.17
CA VAL A 405 -3.56 -10.73 -1.26
C VAL A 405 -4.45 -10.27 -0.11
N ALA A 406 -4.05 -9.22 0.61
CA ALA A 406 -4.83 -8.69 1.73
C ALA A 406 -6.25 -8.29 1.31
N ARG A 407 -6.40 -7.70 0.11
CA ARG A 407 -7.70 -7.28 -0.44
C ARG A 407 -8.58 -8.47 -0.82
N GLU A 408 -8.03 -9.47 -1.51
CA GLU A 408 -8.75 -10.68 -1.90
C GLU A 408 -9.28 -11.44 -0.67
N ILE A 409 -8.46 -11.56 0.39
CA ILE A 409 -8.89 -12.20 1.63
C ILE A 409 -9.99 -11.38 2.33
N TYR A 410 -9.85 -10.05 2.37
CA TYR A 410 -10.88 -9.16 2.91
C TYR A 410 -12.21 -9.30 2.16
N ASP A 411 -12.16 -9.27 0.84
CA ASP A 411 -13.34 -9.38 -0.03
C ASP A 411 -14.03 -10.73 0.16
N PHE A 412 -13.29 -11.84 0.19
CA PHE A 412 -13.86 -13.15 0.47
C PHE A 412 -14.47 -13.24 1.87
N PHE A 413 -13.75 -12.79 2.91
CA PHE A 413 -14.28 -12.82 4.27
C PHE A 413 -15.58 -12.03 4.38
N TRP A 414 -15.61 -10.82 3.82
CA TRP A 414 -16.75 -9.93 3.97
C TRP A 414 -17.91 -10.34 3.06
N ALA A 415 -17.65 -10.38 1.76
CA ALA A 415 -18.69 -10.58 0.76
C ALA A 415 -19.19 -12.02 0.74
N ASP A 416 -18.31 -13.03 0.77
CA ASP A 416 -18.74 -14.42 0.61
C ASP A 416 -19.01 -15.11 1.95
N PHE A 417 -18.09 -15.02 2.90
CA PHE A 417 -18.22 -15.71 4.17
C PHE A 417 -19.22 -15.03 5.11
N ALA A 418 -19.03 -13.76 5.41
CA ALA A 418 -19.83 -13.06 6.43
C ALA A 418 -21.23 -12.67 5.95
N ASP A 419 -21.36 -12.11 4.74
CA ASP A 419 -22.66 -11.60 4.25
C ASP A 419 -23.55 -12.70 3.67
N TRP A 420 -22.99 -13.82 3.19
CA TRP A 420 -23.75 -14.93 2.61
C TRP A 420 -23.65 -16.22 3.39
N TYR A 421 -22.45 -16.80 3.56
CA TYR A 421 -22.37 -18.15 4.10
C TYR A 421 -22.77 -18.25 5.58
N ILE A 422 -22.32 -17.31 6.43
CA ILE A 422 -22.78 -17.21 7.82
C ILE A 422 -24.31 -17.05 7.89
N GLU A 423 -24.89 -16.25 7.01
CA GLU A 423 -26.34 -16.02 7.02
C GLU A 423 -27.13 -17.24 6.48
N ALA A 424 -26.61 -17.93 5.47
CA ALA A 424 -27.21 -19.15 4.93
C ALA A 424 -27.14 -20.31 5.92
N SER A 425 -26.01 -20.48 6.61
CA SER A 425 -25.81 -21.56 7.58
C SER A 425 -26.78 -21.48 8.77
N LYS A 426 -27.26 -20.27 9.14
CA LYS A 426 -28.30 -20.09 10.17
C LYS A 426 -29.60 -20.84 9.85
N ALA A 427 -29.97 -21.01 8.58
CA ALA A 427 -31.16 -21.76 8.20
C ALA A 427 -31.05 -23.20 8.72
N ARG A 428 -29.89 -23.82 8.47
CA ARG A 428 -29.56 -25.18 8.93
C ARG A 428 -29.38 -25.25 10.44
N LEU A 429 -28.68 -24.28 11.04
CA LEU A 429 -28.36 -24.31 12.47
C LEU A 429 -29.58 -24.06 13.38
N TYR A 430 -30.54 -23.23 12.95
CA TYR A 430 -31.69 -22.87 13.79
C TYR A 430 -32.91 -23.79 13.61
N HIS A 431 -33.06 -24.45 12.46
CA HIS A 431 -34.25 -25.27 12.17
C HIS A 431 -34.00 -26.77 12.26
N SER A 432 -32.73 -27.22 12.36
CA SER A 432 -32.44 -28.64 12.51
C SER A 432 -32.51 -29.07 13.98
N GLY A 433 -33.44 -29.98 14.28
CA GLY A 433 -33.50 -30.70 15.54
C GLY A 433 -32.36 -31.73 15.70
N GLY A 434 -31.10 -31.32 15.51
CA GLY A 434 -29.92 -32.16 15.74
C GLY A 434 -29.60 -33.20 14.64
N GLY A 435 -29.96 -32.95 13.39
CA GLY A 435 -29.70 -33.85 12.25
C GLY A 435 -28.32 -33.68 11.59
N SER A 436 -27.94 -34.62 10.68
CA SER A 436 -26.63 -34.65 10.00
C SER A 436 -26.28 -33.39 9.21
N VAL A 437 -27.28 -32.69 8.66
CA VAL A 437 -27.11 -31.45 7.87
C VAL A 437 -26.56 -30.29 8.73
N ALA A 438 -26.89 -30.26 10.02
CA ALA A 438 -26.34 -29.26 10.95
C ALA A 438 -24.84 -29.45 11.14
N SER A 439 -24.41 -30.71 11.28
CA SER A 439 -23.00 -31.08 11.45
C SER A 439 -22.17 -30.75 10.20
N VAL A 440 -22.72 -30.91 9.00
CA VAL A 440 -22.05 -30.48 7.76
C VAL A 440 -21.82 -28.96 7.77
N ALA A 441 -22.84 -28.17 8.11
CA ALA A 441 -22.73 -26.71 8.17
C ALA A 441 -21.71 -26.25 9.23
N GLN A 442 -21.69 -26.90 10.39
CA GLN A 442 -20.69 -26.66 11.44
C GLN A 442 -19.27 -27.00 10.98
N ALA A 443 -19.08 -28.13 10.28
CA ALA A 443 -17.78 -28.55 9.76
C ALA A 443 -17.26 -27.56 8.72
N VAL A 444 -18.12 -27.12 7.80
CA VAL A 444 -17.74 -26.15 6.76
C VAL A 444 -17.48 -24.77 7.35
N LEU A 445 -18.30 -24.29 8.31
CA LEU A 445 -18.04 -23.04 9.04
C LEU A 445 -16.66 -23.06 9.71
N LEU A 446 -16.33 -24.15 10.41
CA LEU A 446 -15.04 -24.31 11.06
C LEU A 446 -13.90 -24.35 10.04
N TYR A 447 -14.03 -25.17 9.00
CA TYR A 447 -13.00 -25.32 7.96
C TYR A 447 -12.71 -24.01 7.23
N VAL A 448 -13.75 -23.28 6.82
CA VAL A 448 -13.60 -22.00 6.13
C VAL A 448 -12.98 -20.96 7.05
N PHE A 449 -13.47 -20.86 8.29
CA PHE A 449 -12.96 -19.88 9.25
C PHE A 449 -11.50 -20.13 9.60
N GLU A 450 -11.09 -21.38 9.81
CA GLU A 450 -9.69 -21.74 10.08
C GLU A 450 -8.75 -21.32 8.94
N ASN A 451 -9.15 -21.54 7.70
CA ASN A 451 -8.34 -21.13 6.56
C ASN A 451 -8.32 -19.61 6.40
N ILE A 452 -9.42 -18.90 6.68
CA ILE A 452 -9.42 -17.42 6.74
C ILE A 452 -8.41 -16.94 7.78
N LEU A 453 -8.39 -17.52 8.98
CA LEU A 453 -7.43 -17.14 10.03
C LEU A 453 -5.99 -17.35 9.56
N LYS A 454 -5.68 -18.51 8.95
CA LYS A 454 -4.35 -18.80 8.39
C LYS A 454 -3.93 -17.79 7.33
N LEU A 455 -4.82 -17.47 6.39
CA LEU A 455 -4.55 -16.53 5.31
C LEU A 455 -4.36 -15.09 5.81
N LEU A 456 -5.13 -14.67 6.83
CA LEU A 456 -5.01 -13.34 7.43
C LEU A 456 -3.84 -13.19 8.40
N HIS A 457 -3.34 -14.28 8.98
CA HIS A 457 -2.34 -14.23 10.07
C HIS A 457 -1.08 -13.41 9.75
N PRO A 458 -0.47 -13.47 8.55
CA PRO A 458 0.67 -12.62 8.22
C PRO A 458 0.38 -11.11 8.33
N PHE A 459 -0.88 -10.71 8.11
CA PHE A 459 -1.33 -9.32 8.13
C PHE A 459 -1.87 -8.90 9.49
N MET A 460 -2.66 -9.76 10.13
CA MET A 460 -3.39 -9.49 11.38
C MET A 460 -3.08 -10.54 12.46
N PRO A 461 -1.81 -10.65 12.90
CA PRO A 461 -1.37 -11.78 13.71
C PRO A 461 -2.03 -11.86 15.08
N PHE A 462 -2.46 -10.75 15.70
CA PHE A 462 -2.93 -10.79 17.08
C PHE A 462 -4.37 -11.29 17.20
N VAL A 463 -5.31 -10.68 16.47
CA VAL A 463 -6.72 -11.08 16.48
C VAL A 463 -6.91 -12.49 15.91
N THR A 464 -6.11 -12.86 14.90
CA THR A 464 -6.21 -14.20 14.29
C THR A 464 -5.69 -15.28 15.23
N GLU A 465 -4.60 -15.01 15.95
CA GLU A 465 -4.07 -15.91 16.97
C GLU A 465 -5.07 -16.08 18.12
N GLU A 466 -5.64 -14.99 18.64
CA GLU A 466 -6.62 -15.05 19.74
C GLU A 466 -7.86 -15.87 19.36
N LEU A 467 -8.38 -15.65 18.15
CA LEU A 467 -9.51 -16.40 17.61
C LEU A 467 -9.15 -17.88 17.38
N TRP A 468 -7.94 -18.15 16.90
CA TRP A 468 -7.44 -19.52 16.72
C TRP A 468 -7.31 -20.25 18.05
N GLN A 469 -6.71 -19.64 19.07
CA GLN A 469 -6.58 -20.26 20.41
C GLN A 469 -7.94 -20.48 21.09
N SER A 470 -8.94 -19.67 20.73
CA SER A 470 -10.31 -19.85 21.22
C SER A 470 -11.02 -21.04 20.57
N LEU A 471 -10.56 -21.53 19.40
CA LEU A 471 -11.14 -22.71 18.77
C LEU A 471 -10.82 -23.97 19.61
N PRO A 472 -11.80 -24.87 19.82
CA PRO A 472 -11.60 -26.06 20.63
C PRO A 472 -10.52 -27.00 20.06
N ASN A 473 -9.86 -27.73 20.95
CA ASN A 473 -8.84 -28.74 20.62
C ASN A 473 -7.58 -28.17 19.91
N ARG A 474 -7.27 -26.89 20.11
CA ARG A 474 -6.02 -26.27 19.65
C ARG A 474 -4.97 -26.33 20.76
N GLN A 475 -3.79 -26.86 20.42
CA GLN A 475 -2.62 -26.88 21.30
C GLN A 475 -1.44 -26.06 20.75
N GLU A 476 -1.46 -25.79 19.44
CA GLU A 476 -0.37 -25.11 18.75
C GLU A 476 -0.79 -23.70 18.31
N ALA A 477 0.18 -22.79 18.30
CA ALA A 477 0.01 -21.43 17.83
C ALA A 477 -0.29 -21.38 16.32
N LEU A 478 -1.10 -20.42 15.89
CA LEU A 478 -1.41 -20.23 14.47
C LEU A 478 -0.15 -19.92 13.67
N ILE A 479 0.80 -19.17 14.26
CA ILE A 479 2.07 -18.80 13.63
C ILE A 479 2.93 -19.99 13.17
N ILE A 480 2.79 -21.16 13.79
CA ILE A 480 3.53 -22.38 13.40
C ILE A 480 2.71 -23.32 12.50
N SER A 481 1.46 -22.95 12.21
CA SER A 481 0.60 -23.78 11.37
C SER A 481 1.03 -23.74 9.91
N ALA A 482 0.79 -24.85 9.19
CA ALA A 482 1.04 -24.91 7.76
C ALA A 482 0.08 -24.00 6.98
N TRP A 483 0.64 -23.33 5.97
CA TRP A 483 -0.12 -22.61 4.95
C TRP A 483 -1.19 -23.52 4.32
N PRO A 484 -2.39 -23.01 3.97
CA PRO A 484 -3.42 -23.82 3.33
C PRO A 484 -2.93 -24.51 2.04
N GLN A 485 -3.40 -25.74 1.81
CA GLN A 485 -3.03 -26.52 0.64
C GLN A 485 -3.68 -25.94 -0.63
N THR A 486 -2.89 -25.83 -1.71
CA THR A 486 -3.36 -25.41 -3.04
C THR A 486 -3.84 -26.59 -3.90
N GLY A 487 -4.56 -26.30 -4.98
CA GLY A 487 -5.03 -27.30 -5.94
C GLY A 487 -6.17 -28.18 -5.43
N LEU A 488 -6.90 -27.70 -4.42
CA LEU A 488 -8.05 -28.39 -3.83
C LEU A 488 -9.27 -28.39 -4.78
N PRO A 489 -10.16 -29.40 -4.70
CA PRO A 489 -11.28 -29.59 -5.63
C PRO A 489 -12.31 -28.46 -5.55
N ARG A 490 -12.85 -28.05 -6.71
CA ARG A 490 -13.86 -26.98 -6.84
C ARG A 490 -15.00 -27.44 -7.73
N GLN A 491 -16.21 -26.97 -7.46
CA GLN A 491 -17.36 -27.24 -8.33
C GLN A 491 -17.85 -25.94 -8.97
N ALA A 492 -17.47 -25.72 -10.24
CA ALA A 492 -17.88 -24.52 -10.98
C ALA A 492 -19.41 -24.37 -11.11
N GLU A 493 -20.10 -25.50 -11.20
CA GLU A 493 -21.56 -25.54 -11.32
C GLU A 493 -22.26 -25.10 -10.04
N SER A 494 -21.79 -25.51 -8.85
CA SER A 494 -22.37 -25.05 -7.58
C SER A 494 -22.20 -23.56 -7.40
N MET A 495 -21.09 -22.99 -7.88
CA MET A 495 -20.90 -21.54 -7.85
C MET A 495 -21.93 -20.78 -8.66
N LYS A 496 -22.19 -21.19 -9.90
CA LYS A 496 -23.23 -20.58 -10.73
C LYS A 496 -24.63 -20.75 -10.11
N LYS A 497 -24.93 -21.95 -9.59
CA LYS A 497 -26.22 -22.25 -8.94
C LYS A 497 -26.46 -21.36 -7.71
N PHE A 498 -25.44 -21.17 -6.87
CA PHE A 498 -25.55 -20.30 -5.71
C PHE A 498 -25.59 -18.81 -6.11
N GLU A 499 -24.86 -18.39 -7.14
CA GLU A 499 -24.94 -17.03 -7.71
C GLU A 499 -26.38 -16.71 -8.19
N ASN A 500 -27.09 -17.67 -8.78
CA ASN A 500 -28.51 -17.52 -9.12
C ASN A 500 -29.39 -17.36 -7.87
N LEU A 501 -29.13 -18.12 -6.80
CA LEU A 501 -29.82 -17.97 -5.51
C LEU A 501 -29.56 -16.59 -4.88
N GLN A 502 -28.33 -16.10 -4.98
CA GLN A 502 -27.94 -14.76 -4.51
C GLN A 502 -28.66 -13.67 -5.31
N ALA A 503 -28.70 -13.80 -6.65
CA ALA A 503 -29.40 -12.87 -7.52
C ALA A 503 -30.90 -12.80 -7.20
N LEU A 504 -31.54 -13.96 -7.02
CA LEU A 504 -32.94 -14.06 -6.61
C LEU A 504 -33.19 -13.41 -5.25
N THR A 505 -32.33 -13.71 -4.27
CA THR A 505 -32.43 -13.13 -2.92
C THR A 505 -32.26 -11.61 -2.95
N ARG A 506 -31.31 -11.09 -3.72
CA ARG A 506 -31.10 -9.64 -3.89
C ARG A 506 -32.31 -8.99 -4.57
N ALA A 507 -32.85 -9.59 -5.62
CA ALA A 507 -34.02 -9.08 -6.32
C ALA A 507 -35.22 -8.96 -5.36
N ILE A 508 -35.49 -9.99 -4.55
CA ILE A 508 -36.57 -9.97 -3.56
C ILE A 508 -36.31 -8.91 -2.47
N ARG A 509 -35.09 -8.83 -1.93
CA ARG A 509 -34.73 -7.81 -0.92
C ARG A 509 -34.86 -6.38 -1.46
N ASN A 510 -34.44 -6.15 -2.70
CA ASN A 510 -34.57 -4.85 -3.37
C ASN A 510 -36.03 -4.47 -3.55
N ALA A 511 -36.87 -5.40 -4.03
CA ALA A 511 -38.31 -5.18 -4.14
C ALA A 511 -38.94 -4.87 -2.77
N ARG A 512 -38.56 -5.61 -1.72
CA ARG A 512 -39.04 -5.31 -0.37
C ARG A 512 -38.65 -3.91 0.10
N ALA A 513 -37.41 -3.48 -0.13
CA ALA A 513 -36.95 -2.14 0.22
C ALA A 513 -37.68 -1.06 -0.59
N GLU A 514 -37.85 -1.28 -1.89
CA GLU A 514 -38.54 -0.37 -2.80
C GLU A 514 -40.00 -0.15 -2.37
N TYR A 515 -40.70 -1.22 -2.02
CA TYR A 515 -42.07 -1.19 -1.53
C TYR A 515 -42.16 -0.90 -0.03
N SER A 516 -41.03 -0.62 0.63
CA SER A 516 -40.95 -0.28 2.06
C SER A 516 -41.64 -1.32 2.97
N VAL A 517 -41.55 -2.60 2.59
CA VAL A 517 -42.07 -3.72 3.36
C VAL A 517 -41.34 -3.77 4.71
N GLU A 518 -42.08 -3.95 5.80
CA GLU A 518 -41.50 -4.03 7.14
C GLU A 518 -40.39 -5.12 7.18
N PRO A 519 -39.21 -4.84 7.76
CA PRO A 519 -38.08 -5.79 7.74
C PRO A 519 -38.36 -7.18 8.32
N ALA A 520 -39.25 -7.28 9.31
CA ALA A 520 -39.61 -8.54 9.97
C ALA A 520 -40.75 -9.31 9.26
N ARG A 521 -41.55 -8.62 8.43
CA ARG A 521 -42.74 -9.21 7.80
C ARG A 521 -42.36 -10.34 6.86
N ARG A 522 -43.01 -11.50 7.00
CA ARG A 522 -42.86 -12.63 6.08
C ARG A 522 -43.84 -12.44 4.90
N ILE A 523 -43.39 -12.70 3.67
CA ILE A 523 -44.21 -12.56 2.46
C ILE A 523 -44.18 -13.84 1.64
N SER A 524 -45.26 -14.15 0.93
CA SER A 524 -45.30 -15.27 -0.01
C SER A 524 -44.48 -14.98 -1.27
N ALA A 525 -44.09 -16.01 -2.00
CA ALA A 525 -43.42 -15.86 -3.28
C ALA A 525 -43.67 -17.06 -4.20
N SER A 526 -43.88 -16.80 -5.49
CA SER A 526 -43.83 -17.82 -6.54
C SER A 526 -42.55 -17.65 -7.34
N VAL A 527 -41.66 -18.65 -7.29
CA VAL A 527 -40.41 -18.69 -8.05
C VAL A 527 -40.66 -19.45 -9.35
N VAL A 528 -40.32 -18.81 -10.47
CA VAL A 528 -40.58 -19.32 -11.82
C VAL A 528 -39.27 -19.50 -12.58
N ALA A 529 -39.01 -20.73 -13.03
CA ALA A 529 -37.82 -21.08 -13.81
C ALA A 529 -38.01 -22.43 -14.52
N ASN A 530 -37.02 -22.86 -15.29
CA ASN A 530 -37.00 -24.23 -15.85
C ASN A 530 -36.80 -25.29 -14.75
N SER A 531 -37.07 -26.57 -15.08
CA SER A 531 -37.04 -27.67 -14.10
C SER A 531 -35.69 -27.84 -13.40
N GLU A 532 -34.58 -27.63 -14.12
CA GLU A 532 -33.22 -27.74 -13.57
C GLU A 532 -32.99 -26.67 -12.49
N VAL A 533 -33.36 -25.42 -12.79
CA VAL A 533 -33.22 -24.29 -11.87
C VAL A 533 -34.11 -24.44 -10.65
N LEU A 534 -35.37 -24.82 -10.84
CA LEU A 534 -36.30 -25.06 -9.74
C LEU A 534 -35.80 -26.18 -8.82
N GLN A 535 -35.18 -27.22 -9.36
CA GLN A 535 -34.70 -28.35 -8.57
C GLN A 535 -33.68 -27.90 -7.50
N TYR A 536 -32.64 -27.15 -7.89
CA TYR A 536 -31.62 -26.76 -6.91
C TYR A 536 -32.06 -25.60 -6.02
N ILE A 537 -32.91 -24.67 -6.48
CA ILE A 537 -33.40 -23.57 -5.64
C ILE A 537 -34.39 -24.10 -4.59
N SER A 538 -35.29 -25.01 -4.99
CA SER A 538 -36.28 -25.59 -4.06
C SER A 538 -35.63 -26.43 -2.97
N ASN A 539 -34.51 -27.11 -3.27
CA ASN A 539 -33.71 -27.80 -2.25
C ASN A 539 -33.15 -26.86 -1.17
N GLU A 540 -32.96 -25.57 -1.50
CA GLU A 540 -32.49 -24.54 -0.58
C GLU A 540 -33.59 -23.55 -0.17
N LYS A 541 -34.86 -23.99 -0.21
CA LYS A 541 -36.04 -23.18 0.14
C LYS A 541 -35.92 -22.51 1.51
N GLU A 542 -35.38 -23.21 2.51
CA GLU A 542 -35.19 -22.67 3.86
C GLU A 542 -34.20 -21.50 3.88
N VAL A 543 -33.10 -21.63 3.14
CA VAL A 543 -32.08 -20.58 2.99
C VAL A 543 -32.69 -19.38 2.28
N LEU A 544 -33.37 -19.61 1.14
CA LEU A 544 -34.04 -18.54 0.39
C LEU A 544 -35.06 -17.80 1.27
N ALA A 545 -35.90 -18.53 1.99
CA ALA A 545 -36.91 -17.95 2.85
C ALA A 545 -36.29 -17.17 4.01
N LEU A 546 -35.24 -17.69 4.65
CA LEU A 546 -34.54 -16.98 5.72
C LEU A 546 -33.95 -15.66 5.23
N LEU A 547 -33.17 -15.72 4.15
CA LEU A 547 -32.42 -14.58 3.63
C LEU A 547 -33.34 -13.51 3.03
N SER A 548 -34.41 -13.90 2.34
CA SER A 548 -35.35 -12.98 1.68
C SER A 548 -36.55 -12.58 2.56
N ARG A 549 -36.62 -13.09 3.80
CA ARG A 549 -37.77 -12.93 4.70
C ARG A 549 -39.07 -13.41 4.06
N LEU A 550 -39.05 -14.54 3.36
CA LEU A 550 -40.26 -15.16 2.82
C LEU A 550 -40.93 -16.03 3.88
N ASP A 551 -42.25 -16.18 3.74
CA ASP A 551 -43.03 -17.18 4.46
C ASP A 551 -42.70 -18.57 3.89
N LEU A 552 -42.14 -19.43 4.74
CA LEU A 552 -41.66 -20.75 4.34
C LEU A 552 -42.78 -21.63 3.81
N GLU A 553 -43.99 -21.55 4.35
CA GLU A 553 -45.10 -22.40 3.90
C GLU A 553 -45.62 -21.95 2.53
N ASN A 554 -45.53 -20.66 2.22
CA ASN A 554 -46.08 -20.02 1.03
C ASN A 554 -45.02 -19.63 -0.03
N VAL A 555 -43.94 -20.41 -0.13
CA VAL A 555 -43.03 -20.37 -1.30
C VAL A 555 -43.36 -21.49 -2.28
N ILE A 556 -43.78 -21.11 -3.48
CA ILE A 556 -44.19 -22.00 -4.58
C ILE A 556 -43.12 -22.00 -5.68
N PHE A 557 -42.84 -23.17 -6.25
CA PHE A 557 -41.89 -23.36 -7.35
C PHE A 557 -42.65 -23.91 -8.56
N THR A 558 -42.61 -23.22 -9.71
CA THR A 558 -43.42 -23.57 -10.89
C THR A 558 -42.72 -23.17 -12.20
N GLU A 559 -43.01 -23.85 -13.30
CA GLU A 559 -42.43 -23.53 -14.62
C GLU A 559 -43.19 -22.43 -15.37
N SER A 560 -44.38 -22.08 -14.88
CA SER A 560 -45.23 -21.02 -15.46
C SER A 560 -45.61 -19.97 -14.42
N PRO A 561 -45.83 -18.70 -14.83
CA PRO A 561 -46.30 -17.65 -13.94
C PRO A 561 -47.57 -18.04 -13.16
N PRO A 562 -47.73 -17.59 -11.92
CA PRO A 562 -48.90 -17.93 -11.12
C PRO A 562 -50.16 -17.24 -11.69
N GLY A 563 -51.35 -17.78 -11.38
CA GLY A 563 -52.62 -17.25 -11.91
C GLY A 563 -52.92 -15.80 -11.49
N ASP A 564 -52.32 -15.34 -10.38
CA ASP A 564 -52.37 -13.99 -9.84
C ASP A 564 -51.15 -13.13 -10.24
N ALA A 565 -50.42 -13.50 -11.30
CA ALA A 565 -49.24 -12.77 -11.78
C ALA A 565 -49.51 -11.27 -11.99
N ASN A 566 -50.72 -10.91 -12.45
CA ASN A 566 -51.13 -9.51 -12.66
C ASN A 566 -51.29 -8.71 -11.35
N GLN A 567 -51.37 -9.39 -10.20
CA GLN A 567 -51.49 -8.79 -8.86
C GLN A 567 -50.20 -8.96 -8.04
N SER A 568 -49.12 -9.38 -8.69
CA SER A 568 -47.81 -9.58 -8.08
C SER A 568 -46.77 -8.61 -8.63
N VAL A 569 -45.76 -8.30 -7.82
CA VAL A 569 -44.53 -7.67 -8.29
C VAL A 569 -43.72 -8.74 -9.00
N HIS A 570 -43.55 -8.58 -10.32
CA HIS A 570 -42.71 -9.45 -11.13
C HIS A 570 -41.25 -9.01 -11.06
N LEU A 571 -40.37 -9.96 -10.76
CA LEU A 571 -38.93 -9.76 -10.61
C LEU A 571 -38.21 -10.72 -11.54
N VAL A 572 -37.27 -10.18 -12.32
CA VAL A 572 -36.34 -11.00 -13.12
C VAL A 572 -34.99 -10.99 -12.41
N ALA A 573 -34.62 -12.12 -11.83
CA ALA A 573 -33.38 -12.25 -11.05
C ALA A 573 -32.17 -12.55 -11.94
N SER A 574 -32.36 -13.43 -12.93
CA SER A 574 -31.37 -13.78 -13.96
C SER A 574 -32.10 -14.35 -15.18
N GLU A 575 -31.39 -14.64 -16.26
CA GLU A 575 -31.99 -15.23 -17.46
C GLU A 575 -32.70 -16.56 -17.12
N GLY A 576 -34.02 -16.59 -17.29
CA GLY A 576 -34.85 -17.77 -16.99
C GLY A 576 -35.10 -18.03 -15.50
N LEU A 577 -34.83 -17.07 -14.60
CA LEU A 577 -35.19 -17.14 -13.18
C LEU A 577 -35.92 -15.88 -12.73
N GLU A 578 -37.17 -16.07 -12.35
CA GLU A 578 -38.11 -15.02 -12.01
C GLU A 578 -38.78 -15.27 -10.65
N ALA A 579 -39.30 -14.21 -10.05
CA ALA A 579 -40.14 -14.31 -8.85
C ALA A 579 -41.34 -13.37 -8.93
N TYR A 580 -42.46 -13.83 -8.40
CA TYR A 580 -43.69 -13.08 -8.26
C TYR A 580 -44.00 -12.95 -6.77
N LEU A 581 -44.04 -11.70 -6.29
CA LEU A 581 -44.36 -11.37 -4.90
C LEU A 581 -45.77 -10.76 -4.84
N PRO A 582 -46.74 -11.39 -4.18
CA PRO A 582 -48.10 -10.86 -4.10
C PRO A 582 -48.11 -9.45 -3.46
N LEU A 583 -48.75 -8.48 -4.12
CA LEU A 583 -48.78 -7.08 -3.64
C LEU A 583 -49.44 -6.95 -2.26
N ALA A 584 -50.48 -7.76 -2.01
CA ALA A 584 -51.21 -7.77 -0.74
C ALA A 584 -50.31 -8.14 0.47
N ASP A 585 -49.29 -8.97 0.24
CA ASP A 585 -48.34 -9.38 1.27
C ASP A 585 -47.25 -8.32 1.51
N MET A 586 -47.00 -7.43 0.55
CA MET A 586 -45.94 -6.44 0.63
C MET A 586 -46.41 -5.13 1.26
N VAL A 587 -47.58 -4.64 0.87
CA VAL A 587 -48.09 -3.32 1.26
C VAL A 587 -49.59 -3.37 1.52
N ASP A 588 -50.04 -2.59 2.51
CA ASP A 588 -51.45 -2.22 2.57
C ASP A 588 -51.72 -1.27 1.40
N ILE A 589 -52.38 -1.78 0.37
CA ILE A 589 -52.63 -1.05 -0.87
C ILE A 589 -53.42 0.24 -0.59
N SER A 590 -54.34 0.24 0.38
CA SER A 590 -55.13 1.42 0.71
C SER A 590 -54.28 2.49 1.40
N ALA A 591 -53.45 2.09 2.37
CA ALA A 591 -52.53 2.99 3.04
C ALA A 591 -51.45 3.52 2.08
N GLU A 592 -50.98 2.69 1.15
CA GLU A 592 -49.96 3.06 0.17
C GLU A 592 -50.50 4.00 -0.90
N VAL A 593 -51.73 3.79 -1.37
CA VAL A 593 -52.43 4.74 -2.25
C VAL A 593 -52.62 6.09 -1.54
N GLN A 594 -52.98 6.11 -0.26
CA GLN A 594 -53.07 7.37 0.50
C GLN A 594 -51.70 8.05 0.66
N ARG A 595 -50.65 7.29 0.98
CA ARG A 595 -49.28 7.80 1.14
C ARG A 595 -48.75 8.39 -0.17
N LEU A 596 -48.88 7.64 -1.27
CA LEU A 596 -48.45 8.08 -2.60
C LEU A 596 -49.29 9.25 -3.10
N SER A 597 -50.61 9.28 -2.83
CA SER A 597 -51.45 10.43 -3.16
C SER A 597 -51.00 11.70 -2.43
N LYS A 598 -50.68 11.59 -1.13
CA LYS A 598 -50.16 12.73 -0.33
C LYS A 598 -48.78 13.17 -0.81
N ARG A 599 -47.90 12.22 -1.15
CA ARG A 599 -46.57 12.49 -1.70
C ARG A 599 -46.67 13.15 -3.08
N LEU A 600 -47.55 12.65 -3.94
CA LEU A 600 -47.84 13.21 -5.26
C LEU A 600 -48.32 14.66 -5.14
N ALA A 601 -49.24 14.95 -4.23
CA ALA A 601 -49.73 16.32 -4.00
C ALA A 601 -48.60 17.27 -3.56
N LYS A 602 -47.70 16.80 -2.68
CA LYS A 602 -46.53 17.59 -2.25
C LYS A 602 -45.55 17.82 -3.42
N MET A 603 -45.20 16.78 -4.16
CA MET A 603 -44.31 16.87 -5.33
C MET A 603 -44.89 17.75 -6.43
N GLN A 604 -46.22 17.71 -6.62
CA GLN A 604 -46.93 18.55 -7.58
C GLN A 604 -46.83 20.02 -7.14
N SER A 605 -47.05 20.32 -5.85
CA SER A 605 -46.87 21.68 -5.32
C SER A 605 -45.44 22.20 -5.46
N GLU A 606 -44.42 21.36 -5.27
CA GLU A 606 -43.01 21.72 -5.46
C GLU A 606 -42.69 21.99 -6.94
N TYR A 607 -43.18 21.15 -7.85
CA TYR A 607 -43.06 21.34 -9.29
C TYR A 607 -43.77 22.63 -9.75
N ASP A 608 -44.99 22.85 -9.30
CA ASP A 608 -45.78 24.04 -9.64
C ASP A 608 -45.09 25.33 -9.16
N ALA A 609 -44.42 25.29 -7.99
CA ALA A 609 -43.62 26.41 -7.50
C ALA A 609 -42.36 26.68 -8.35
N LEU A 610 -41.69 25.63 -8.83
CA LEU A 610 -40.55 25.75 -9.76
C LEU A 610 -41.02 26.30 -11.10
N MET A 611 -42.14 25.81 -11.64
CA MET A 611 -42.73 26.29 -12.88
C MET A 611 -43.21 27.73 -12.77
N ALA A 612 -43.82 28.14 -11.65
CA ALA A 612 -44.21 29.52 -11.39
C ALA A 612 -43.02 30.49 -11.38
N ARG A 613 -41.87 30.06 -10.86
CA ARG A 613 -40.61 30.83 -10.93
C ARG A 613 -40.10 30.93 -12.37
N LEU A 614 -40.14 29.84 -13.12
CA LEU A 614 -39.71 29.80 -14.52
C LEU A 614 -40.66 30.57 -15.47
N SER A 615 -41.93 30.73 -15.12
CA SER A 615 -42.90 31.53 -15.88
C SER A 615 -42.85 33.03 -15.56
N SER A 616 -42.11 33.44 -14.53
CA SER A 616 -41.93 34.85 -14.19
C SER A 616 -40.87 35.49 -15.08
N SER A 617 -41.28 36.37 -16.00
CA SER A 617 -40.39 37.13 -16.88
C SER A 617 -39.30 37.88 -16.10
N SER A 618 -39.67 38.47 -14.96
CA SER A 618 -38.74 39.12 -14.03
C SER A 618 -37.63 38.20 -13.51
N PHE A 619 -37.91 36.92 -13.25
CA PHE A 619 -36.92 35.96 -12.74
C PHE A 619 -35.99 35.48 -13.85
N VAL A 620 -36.56 35.16 -15.02
CA VAL A 620 -35.80 34.66 -16.17
C VAL A 620 -34.84 35.73 -16.73
N GLU A 621 -35.23 37.00 -16.70
CA GLU A 621 -34.42 38.10 -17.25
C GLU A 621 -33.41 38.69 -16.26
N LYS A 622 -33.68 38.64 -14.93
CA LYS A 622 -32.83 39.31 -13.92
C LYS A 622 -31.95 38.38 -13.10
N ALA A 623 -32.21 37.08 -13.07
CA ALA A 623 -31.39 36.13 -12.32
C ALA A 623 -30.16 35.69 -13.15
N PRO A 624 -29.02 35.38 -12.50
CA PRO A 624 -27.86 34.78 -13.16
C PRO A 624 -28.23 33.48 -13.92
N GLU A 625 -27.64 33.28 -15.09
CA GLU A 625 -27.97 32.19 -16.02
C GLU A 625 -27.79 30.80 -15.37
N ASP A 626 -26.76 30.62 -14.54
CA ASP A 626 -26.49 29.37 -13.80
C ASP A 626 -27.62 29.02 -12.82
N ILE A 627 -28.26 30.04 -12.21
CA ILE A 627 -29.37 29.85 -11.28
C ILE A 627 -30.63 29.46 -12.05
N VAL A 628 -30.89 30.08 -13.21
CA VAL A 628 -32.03 29.73 -14.06
C VAL A 628 -31.88 28.30 -14.59
N ARG A 629 -30.69 27.91 -15.03
CA ARG A 629 -30.37 26.53 -15.45
C ARG A 629 -30.61 25.52 -14.32
N GLY A 630 -30.09 25.78 -13.12
CA GLY A 630 -30.30 24.90 -11.97
C GLY A 630 -31.77 24.75 -11.54
N VAL A 631 -32.61 25.78 -11.75
CA VAL A 631 -34.06 25.67 -11.50
C VAL A 631 -34.76 24.85 -12.61
N ARG A 632 -34.34 24.96 -13.87
CA ARG A 632 -34.85 24.12 -14.98
C ARG A 632 -34.53 22.64 -14.79
N GLU A 633 -33.29 22.32 -14.41
CA GLU A 633 -32.87 20.94 -14.13
C GLU A 633 -33.71 20.34 -12.99
N LYS A 634 -33.90 21.09 -11.89
CA LYS A 634 -34.76 20.67 -10.78
C LYS A 634 -36.22 20.46 -11.19
N ALA A 635 -36.75 21.27 -12.10
CA ALA A 635 -38.12 21.12 -12.60
C ALA A 635 -38.25 19.86 -13.46
N ALA A 636 -37.29 19.59 -14.35
CA ALA A 636 -37.26 18.38 -15.16
C ALA A 636 -37.16 17.10 -14.30
N GLU A 637 -36.28 17.08 -13.31
CA GLU A 637 -36.20 15.96 -12.35
C GLU A 637 -37.51 15.77 -11.56
N ALA A 638 -38.16 16.86 -11.16
CA ALA A 638 -39.43 16.80 -10.44
C ALA A 638 -40.57 16.27 -11.32
N GLU A 639 -40.60 16.65 -12.60
CA GLU A 639 -41.57 16.16 -13.59
C GLU A 639 -41.44 14.65 -13.85
N GLU A 640 -40.20 14.16 -14.01
CA GLU A 640 -39.92 12.74 -14.21
C GLU A 640 -40.38 11.92 -12.99
N LYS A 641 -40.02 12.36 -11.78
CA LYS A 641 -40.44 11.71 -10.52
C LYS A 641 -41.97 11.76 -10.35
N LEU A 642 -42.63 12.84 -10.74
CA LEU A 642 -44.08 12.97 -10.74
C LEU A 642 -44.73 11.95 -11.68
N THR A 643 -44.21 11.81 -12.89
CA THR A 643 -44.70 10.87 -13.90
C THR A 643 -44.59 9.43 -13.39
N LEU A 644 -43.43 9.05 -12.85
CA LEU A 644 -43.21 7.73 -12.24
C LEU A 644 -44.19 7.47 -11.08
N THR A 645 -44.40 8.47 -10.22
CA THR A 645 -45.33 8.35 -9.08
C THR A 645 -46.79 8.25 -9.54
N LYS A 646 -47.20 8.99 -10.59
CA LYS A 646 -48.54 8.89 -11.19
C LYS A 646 -48.79 7.51 -11.79
N ASN A 647 -47.84 6.99 -12.56
CA ASN A 647 -47.94 5.66 -13.15
C ASN A 647 -48.07 4.57 -12.07
N ARG A 648 -47.29 4.67 -10.99
CA ARG A 648 -47.39 3.74 -9.85
C ARG A 648 -48.71 3.86 -9.09
N LEU A 649 -49.22 5.07 -8.90
CA LEU A 649 -50.52 5.29 -8.27
C LEU A 649 -51.65 4.67 -9.11
N ALA A 650 -51.63 4.90 -10.44
CA ALA A 650 -52.61 4.33 -11.36
C ALA A 650 -52.59 2.80 -11.36
N PHE A 651 -51.40 2.20 -11.33
CA PHE A 651 -51.23 0.75 -11.19
C PHE A 651 -51.85 0.24 -9.88
N LEU A 652 -51.49 0.81 -8.73
CA LEU A 652 -52.04 0.39 -7.43
C LEU A 652 -53.55 0.59 -7.32
N GLN A 653 -54.09 1.69 -7.85
CA GLN A 653 -55.53 1.95 -7.89
C GLN A 653 -56.29 0.94 -8.78
N SER A 654 -55.69 0.52 -9.90
CA SER A 654 -56.25 -0.53 -10.75
C SER A 654 -56.31 -1.88 -10.04
N THR A 655 -55.38 -2.16 -9.12
CA THR A 655 -55.38 -3.39 -8.31
C THR A 655 -56.49 -3.38 -7.25
N VAL A 656 -56.79 -2.22 -6.62
CA VAL A 656 -57.90 -2.08 -5.66
C VAL A 656 -59.26 -2.34 -6.30
N LEU A 657 -59.46 -1.91 -7.55
CA LEU A 657 -60.73 -2.07 -8.28
C LEU A 657 -61.06 -3.52 -8.67
N VAL A 658 -60.07 -4.41 -8.72
CA VAL A 658 -60.24 -5.84 -9.04
C VAL A 658 -60.41 -6.69 -7.76
N SER A 659 -60.18 -6.11 -6.59
CA SER A 659 -60.19 -6.79 -5.28
C SER A 659 -61.55 -6.71 -4.54
N ASN A 660 -62.57 -6.08 -5.15
CA ASN A 660 -63.92 -5.91 -4.59
C ASN A 660 -64.95 -6.79 -5.29
#